data_AF-A0A813DKY3-F1
#
_entry.id   AF-A0A813DKY3-F1
#
_cell.length_a   1.000
_cell.length_b   1.000
_cell.length_c   1.000
_cell.angle_alpha   90.00
_cell.angle_beta   90.00
_cell.angle_gamma   90.00
#
_symmetry.space_group_name_H-M   'P 1'
#
loop_
_entity.id
_entity.type
_entity.pdbx_description
1 polymer ?
#
loop_
_entity_poly.entity_id
_entity_poly.type
_entity_poly.pdbx_seq_one_letter_code
_entity_poly.pdbx_strand_id
1 'polypeptide(L)'
;ANITADDPNEMIARGKYVLSQFGPLGENCAFLVDGYVAGGTAITVARRNFPSQFLHYHRAGHGAITSPQTQRGYTAFVHTKISRVIGASGIHTGTMSFGKMEGDASDKNIAFMLQDDEADGPYYHQEWEGMKQTTPIISGGMNALRLPAFFENLGHSNVILTAGGGSFGHKDGPKPGAISCRQGEESWKEWKAGKFGDVSLSDGIIEFAKTHEELKGAFLTFQKDADQIYPGWKEKLGYTGESSVQAATFDWAKKAAAASFVGSSVAAAQKESSVARRALDQSSRYADLSLDEEELIKNGKHLLVAYIMKPKAGYDYLATAAHFAAESSTGTNVNVCTTDDFTKSVDALVYYIDPDNEEMKIAYPTLLFDRNITDGRAMMCSVLTLSIGNNQGMGDVEYGKIYDIYFPPAYLRLFDGPNCNVVDMWRILNRGMSNGGLIVGTIIKPKLGLQPKPFGEACYAFWQGGDFIKNDEPQGNQVFCQMNECIPEVVKAMRAAIKETGSSKLFSANITADDPNEMIARGKYVLSQFGPLGENCAFLVDGYVAGGTAITVARRNFPSQFLHYHRAGHGAITSPQTQRGYTAFVHTKISRVIGASGIHTGTMSFGKMEGDASDKNIAFMLQDDEADGPYYHQEWEGMKQTTPIISGGMNALRLPAFFENLGHSNVILTAGGGSFGHKDGPKPGAISCRQGEESWKEWKAGKFGDVSLSDGIIEFAKTHEELKGAFLTFQKDADQIYPGWKEKLGYTGESSVQAATFDWAKKAAAASFVGSSVAPAQKESSVARRALDQSSRYADLSLDEEELIKNGKHLLVAYIMKPKAGYDYLATAAHFAAESSTGTNVNVCTTDDFTKSVDALVYYIDPDNEEMKIAYPTLLFDRNITDGRAMMCSVLTLSIGNNQGMGDVEYGKIYDIYFPPAYLRLFDGPNCNVVDMWRILNRGMSNGGLIVGTIIKPKLGLQPKPFGEACYAFWQGGDFIKNDEPQGNQVFCQMNECIPEVVKAMRAAIKETGSSKLFSANITADDPNEMIARGKYVLSQFGPLG
;
A
#
# COMPACT_ATOMS: atom_id res chain seq x y z
N ALA A 1 15.92 5.98 -15.10
CA ALA A 1 15.02 4.92 -15.52
C ALA A 1 13.98 4.63 -14.47
N ASN A 2 12.69 4.61 -14.80
CA ASN A 2 11.80 3.73 -14.02
C ASN A 2 12.30 2.29 -14.16
N ILE A 3 12.38 1.57 -13.04
CA ILE A 3 12.86 0.20 -12.95
C ILE A 3 11.90 -0.70 -12.12
N THR A 4 10.65 -0.28 -11.88
CA THR A 4 9.71 -0.95 -10.94
C THR A 4 9.24 -2.33 -11.41
N ALA A 5 9.73 -3.41 -10.77
CA ALA A 5 9.38 -4.78 -11.10
C ALA A 5 8.64 -5.49 -9.95
N ASP A 6 7.80 -6.47 -10.31
CA ASP A 6 7.39 -7.49 -9.35
C ASP A 6 8.55 -8.46 -9.05
N ASP A 7 9.46 -8.73 -10.00
CA ASP A 7 10.65 -9.59 -9.78
C ASP A 7 11.91 -8.75 -9.47
N PRO A 8 12.56 -8.91 -8.30
CA PRO A 8 13.80 -8.19 -8.00
C PRO A 8 15.02 -8.60 -8.80
N ASN A 9 15.11 -9.85 -9.26
CA ASN A 9 16.22 -10.25 -10.14
C ASN A 9 16.17 -9.43 -11.42
N GLU A 10 14.95 -9.19 -11.90
CA GLU A 10 14.73 -8.25 -12.96
C GLU A 10 15.15 -6.85 -12.55
N MET A 11 14.62 -6.27 -11.47
CA MET A 11 14.89 -4.85 -11.20
C MET A 11 16.40 -4.56 -11.01
N ILE A 12 17.13 -5.57 -10.55
CA ILE A 12 18.59 -5.55 -10.50
C ILE A 12 19.19 -5.61 -11.91
N ALA A 13 18.66 -6.45 -12.81
CA ALA A 13 19.02 -6.38 -14.22
C ALA A 13 18.71 -5.00 -14.81
N ARG A 14 17.55 -4.39 -14.52
CA ARG A 14 17.16 -3.03 -14.94
C ARG A 14 18.25 -2.04 -14.59
N GLY A 15 18.50 -1.79 -13.30
CA GLY A 15 19.48 -0.78 -12.94
C GLY A 15 20.91 -1.11 -13.41
N LYS A 16 21.41 -2.34 -13.20
CA LYS A 16 22.81 -2.71 -13.57
C LYS A 16 23.03 -2.45 -15.04
N TYR A 17 22.01 -2.79 -15.81
CA TYR A 17 22.04 -2.60 -17.21
C TYR A 17 22.01 -1.12 -17.59
N VAL A 18 21.06 -0.28 -17.14
CA VAL A 18 21.08 1.18 -17.45
C VAL A 18 22.46 1.80 -17.20
N LEU A 19 23.16 1.39 -16.15
CA LEU A 19 24.48 1.94 -15.81
C LEU A 19 25.59 1.43 -16.72
N SER A 20 25.64 0.11 -16.97
CA SER A 20 26.52 -0.45 -18.01
C SER A 20 26.26 0.16 -19.39
N GLN A 21 25.06 0.71 -19.56
CA GLN A 21 24.70 1.49 -20.71
C GLN A 21 25.27 2.91 -20.60
N PHE A 22 24.78 3.80 -19.74
CA PHE A 22 25.25 5.20 -19.69
C PHE A 22 26.80 5.37 -19.59
N GLY A 23 27.54 4.35 -19.15
CA GLY A 23 28.99 4.28 -19.36
C GLY A 23 29.70 5.32 -18.49
N PRO A 24 30.61 6.14 -19.04
CA PRO A 24 31.17 7.28 -18.30
C PRO A 24 30.11 8.25 -17.78
N LEU A 25 28.94 8.34 -18.42
CA LEU A 25 27.81 9.18 -17.99
C LEU A 25 26.85 8.44 -17.04
N GLY A 26 27.26 7.31 -16.44
CA GLY A 26 26.43 6.52 -15.51
C GLY A 26 25.89 7.30 -14.30
N GLU A 27 26.55 8.39 -13.92
CA GLU A 27 26.07 9.31 -12.89
C GLU A 27 24.89 10.20 -13.36
N ASN A 28 24.76 10.46 -14.67
CA ASN A 28 23.70 11.30 -15.25
C ASN A 28 22.31 10.61 -15.27
N CYS A 29 22.21 9.35 -14.83
CA CYS A 29 20.95 8.61 -14.79
C CYS A 29 20.40 8.48 -13.37
N ALA A 30 19.26 9.14 -13.11
CA ALA A 30 18.42 8.90 -11.94
C ALA A 30 17.48 7.70 -12.17
N PHE A 31 17.19 6.90 -11.15
CA PHE A 31 16.21 5.81 -11.20
C PHE A 31 14.89 6.17 -10.53
N LEU A 32 13.76 5.66 -11.03
CA LEU A 32 12.43 5.80 -10.47
C LEU A 32 11.91 4.42 -10.05
N VAL A 33 11.22 4.38 -8.91
CA VAL A 33 10.54 3.17 -8.42
C VAL A 33 9.16 3.57 -7.85
N ASP A 34 8.09 2.91 -8.28
CA ASP A 34 6.73 3.06 -7.75
C ASP A 34 6.59 2.34 -6.39
N GLY A 35 7.22 2.91 -5.38
CA GLY A 35 7.49 2.25 -4.09
C GLY A 35 6.28 1.98 -3.19
N TYR A 36 5.08 2.46 -3.52
CA TYR A 36 3.87 2.11 -2.76
C TYR A 36 3.17 0.87 -3.34
N VAL A 37 2.93 0.81 -4.65
CA VAL A 37 2.29 -0.36 -5.30
C VAL A 37 3.22 -1.57 -5.43
N ALA A 38 4.53 -1.37 -5.62
CA ALA A 38 5.52 -2.45 -5.55
C ALA A 38 5.94 -2.78 -4.11
N GLY A 39 5.84 -1.78 -3.21
CA GLY A 39 6.17 -1.88 -1.79
C GLY A 39 7.60 -1.49 -1.44
N GLY A 40 7.88 -1.45 -0.12
CA GLY A 40 9.18 -1.03 0.42
C GLY A 40 10.35 -1.87 -0.08
N THR A 41 10.12 -3.17 -0.32
CA THR A 41 11.10 -4.10 -0.88
C THR A 41 11.71 -3.58 -2.19
N ALA A 42 10.91 -2.92 -3.05
CA ALA A 42 11.39 -2.44 -4.33
C ALA A 42 12.43 -1.30 -4.19
N ILE A 43 12.28 -0.45 -3.18
CA ILE A 43 13.21 0.67 -2.93
C ILE A 43 14.53 0.17 -2.37
N THR A 44 14.49 -0.77 -1.42
CA THR A 44 15.69 -1.37 -0.82
C THR A 44 16.53 -2.10 -1.86
N VAL A 45 15.91 -2.87 -2.77
CA VAL A 45 16.59 -3.49 -3.92
C VAL A 45 17.33 -2.44 -4.76
N ALA A 46 16.63 -1.37 -5.14
CA ALA A 46 17.21 -0.33 -5.99
C ALA A 46 18.35 0.40 -5.28
N ARG A 47 18.20 0.78 -4.01
CA ARG A 47 19.25 1.46 -3.22
C ARG A 47 20.49 0.58 -3.04
N ARG A 48 20.32 -0.70 -2.69
CA ARG A 48 21.45 -1.62 -2.43
C ARG A 48 22.23 -1.99 -3.69
N ASN A 49 21.56 -2.10 -4.83
CA ASN A 49 22.22 -2.44 -6.09
C ASN A 49 22.75 -1.21 -6.85
N PHE A 50 22.17 -0.03 -6.62
CA PHE A 50 22.50 1.23 -7.33
C PHE A 50 22.80 2.36 -6.34
N PRO A 51 23.85 2.21 -5.51
CA PRO A 51 24.14 3.18 -4.46
C PRO A 51 24.52 4.55 -5.02
N SER A 52 25.17 4.61 -6.19
CA SER A 52 25.64 5.87 -6.81
C SER A 52 24.57 6.61 -7.62
N GLN A 53 23.32 6.15 -7.59
CA GLN A 53 22.23 6.67 -8.41
C GLN A 53 21.22 7.44 -7.55
N PHE A 54 20.74 8.55 -8.12
CA PHE A 54 19.61 9.27 -7.56
C PHE A 54 18.34 8.40 -7.68
N LEU A 55 17.80 7.94 -6.56
CA LEU A 55 16.59 7.12 -6.49
C LEU A 55 15.35 7.97 -6.19
N HIS A 56 14.54 8.23 -7.22
CA HIS A 56 13.22 8.85 -7.15
C HIS A 56 12.19 7.81 -6.67
N TYR A 57 11.76 7.93 -5.42
CA TYR A 57 10.57 7.24 -4.92
C TYR A 57 9.33 7.89 -5.55
N HIS A 58 8.67 7.19 -6.46
CA HIS A 58 7.36 7.57 -6.94
C HIS A 58 6.29 6.92 -6.06
N ARG A 59 5.25 7.70 -5.72
CA ARG A 59 4.29 7.34 -4.66
C ARG A 59 2.92 6.96 -5.21
N ALA A 60 2.82 6.47 -6.44
CA ALA A 60 1.53 6.07 -7.05
C ALA A 60 0.72 5.17 -6.11
N GLY A 61 -0.54 5.50 -5.87
CA GLY A 61 -1.46 4.76 -5.00
C GLY A 61 -1.42 5.17 -3.52
N HIS A 62 -0.41 5.91 -3.07
CA HIS A 62 -0.24 6.28 -1.65
C HIS A 62 -1.48 6.96 -1.03
N GLY A 63 -2.26 7.70 -1.83
CA GLY A 63 -3.49 8.36 -1.38
C GLY A 63 -4.55 7.40 -0.84
N ALA A 64 -4.48 6.09 -1.16
CA ALA A 64 -5.34 5.08 -0.58
C ALA A 64 -5.11 4.89 0.93
N ILE A 65 -3.92 5.20 1.45
CA ILE A 65 -3.58 5.13 2.88
C ILE A 65 -3.27 6.49 3.50
N THR A 66 -2.67 7.43 2.75
CA THR A 66 -2.16 8.70 3.30
C THR A 66 -3.09 9.90 3.18
N SER A 67 -4.18 9.83 2.41
CA SER A 67 -5.10 10.97 2.24
C SER A 67 -5.61 11.44 3.62
N PRO A 68 -5.73 12.75 3.89
CA PRO A 68 -6.44 13.25 5.07
C PRO A 68 -7.86 12.71 5.24
N GLN A 69 -8.49 12.24 4.15
CA GLN A 69 -9.84 11.65 4.15
C GLN A 69 -9.87 10.18 4.59
N THR A 70 -8.72 9.50 4.76
CA THR A 70 -8.65 8.16 5.37
C THR A 70 -8.41 8.27 6.87
N GLN A 71 -9.12 7.51 7.68
CA GLN A 71 -8.91 7.46 9.14
C GLN A 71 -8.01 6.29 9.59
N ARG A 72 -7.62 5.42 8.66
CA ARG A 72 -6.79 4.23 8.90
C ARG A 72 -5.44 4.35 8.19
N GLY A 73 -4.39 3.72 8.73
CA GLY A 73 -3.04 3.69 8.15
C GLY A 73 -2.08 4.74 8.69
N TYR A 74 -1.51 5.60 7.84
CA TYR A 74 -0.52 6.62 8.23
C TYR A 74 -0.57 7.88 7.36
N THR A 75 -0.14 9.03 7.88
CA THR A 75 -0.14 10.32 7.15
C THR A 75 0.89 10.40 6.02
N ALA A 76 0.73 11.37 5.13
CA ALA A 76 1.73 11.66 4.08
C ALA A 76 3.10 12.03 4.68
N PHE A 77 3.11 12.70 5.85
CA PHE A 77 4.32 13.01 6.61
C PHE A 77 5.09 11.75 7.03
N VAL A 78 4.40 10.76 7.61
CA VAL A 78 4.98 9.47 8.00
C VAL A 78 5.51 8.72 6.78
N HIS A 79 4.76 8.70 5.67
CA HIS A 79 5.20 8.10 4.41
C HIS A 79 6.53 8.69 3.90
N THR A 80 6.67 10.02 3.95
CA THR A 80 7.91 10.69 3.56
C THR A 80 9.06 10.44 4.53
N LYS A 81 8.80 10.44 5.85
CA LYS A 81 9.82 10.11 6.88
C LYS A 81 10.35 8.68 6.65
N ILE A 82 9.45 7.72 6.43
CA ILE A 82 9.77 6.34 6.02
C ILE A 82 10.63 6.32 4.75
N SER A 83 10.29 7.11 3.72
CA SER A 83 11.01 7.11 2.44
C SER A 83 12.48 7.52 2.56
N ARG A 84 12.82 8.44 3.49
CA ARG A 84 14.21 8.81 3.81
C ARG A 84 14.94 7.64 4.47
N VAL A 85 14.31 7.00 5.45
CA VAL A 85 14.86 5.84 6.18
C VAL A 85 15.21 4.67 5.24
N ILE A 86 14.30 4.29 4.33
CA ILE A 86 14.54 3.22 3.33
C ILE A 86 15.45 3.65 2.16
N GLY A 87 15.82 4.93 2.10
CA GLY A 87 16.88 5.43 1.24
C GLY A 87 16.49 6.00 -0.12
N ALA A 88 15.29 6.59 -0.24
CA ALA A 88 14.96 7.42 -1.41
C ALA A 88 15.93 8.62 -1.53
N SER A 89 16.44 8.93 -2.72
CA SER A 89 17.17 10.19 -2.98
C SER A 89 16.24 11.38 -3.16
N GLY A 90 15.00 11.13 -3.58
CA GLY A 90 13.94 12.13 -3.65
C GLY A 90 12.56 11.52 -3.74
N ILE A 91 11.56 12.22 -3.22
CA ILE A 91 10.16 11.79 -3.17
C ILE A 91 9.25 12.97 -3.47
N HIS A 92 8.06 12.68 -3.98
CA HIS A 92 7.03 13.71 -4.09
C HIS A 92 6.52 14.15 -2.72
N THR A 93 6.68 15.45 -2.40
CA THR A 93 6.19 16.06 -1.16
C THR A 93 4.79 16.67 -1.30
N GLY A 94 4.17 16.53 -2.48
CA GLY A 94 2.90 17.19 -2.80
C GLY A 94 3.13 18.58 -3.39
N THR A 95 2.12 19.45 -3.25
CA THR A 95 2.13 20.80 -3.84
C THR A 95 1.80 21.91 -2.86
N MET A 96 1.69 21.61 -1.56
CA MET A 96 1.41 22.59 -0.51
C MET A 96 0.18 23.48 -0.80
N SER A 97 -0.95 22.88 -1.21
CA SER A 97 -2.14 23.53 -1.79
C SER A 97 -1.99 24.27 -3.14
N PHE A 98 -0.79 24.41 -3.72
CA PHE A 98 -0.58 25.12 -5.01
C PHE A 98 -0.83 24.26 -6.28
N GLY A 99 -1.26 23.00 -6.17
CA GLY A 99 -1.35 22.04 -7.29
C GLY A 99 -2.76 21.53 -7.60
N LYS A 100 -2.86 20.35 -8.21
CA LYS A 100 -4.11 19.57 -8.41
C LYS A 100 -4.27 18.41 -7.42
N MET A 101 -3.19 18.04 -6.73
CA MET A 101 -3.15 16.97 -5.74
C MET A 101 -3.59 17.50 -4.37
N GLU A 102 -4.11 16.61 -3.53
CA GLU A 102 -4.42 16.93 -2.14
C GLU A 102 -3.16 17.30 -1.33
N GLY A 103 -3.27 18.32 -0.45
CA GLY A 103 -2.20 18.81 0.43
C GLY A 103 -2.41 20.23 0.96
N ASP A 104 -1.82 20.56 2.11
CA ASP A 104 -1.93 21.86 2.80
C ASP A 104 -0.65 22.71 2.71
N ALA A 105 -0.72 24.02 2.95
CA ALA A 105 0.46 24.89 3.02
C ALA A 105 1.44 24.48 4.14
N SER A 106 0.93 23.84 5.21
CA SER A 106 1.75 23.25 6.29
C SER A 106 2.57 22.04 5.85
N ASP A 107 2.31 21.45 4.68
CA ASP A 107 3.12 20.35 4.12
C ASP A 107 4.57 20.78 3.84
N LYS A 108 4.93 22.06 3.98
CA LYS A 108 6.35 22.48 4.02
C LYS A 108 7.16 21.78 5.11
N ASN A 109 6.55 21.37 6.22
CA ASN A 109 7.23 20.60 7.28
C ASN A 109 7.68 19.22 6.78
N ILE A 110 7.03 18.67 5.74
CA ILE A 110 7.50 17.46 5.04
C ILE A 110 8.82 17.73 4.31
N ALA A 111 8.98 18.92 3.70
CA ALA A 111 10.23 19.27 3.03
C ALA A 111 11.39 19.40 4.03
N PHE A 112 11.19 20.11 5.14
CA PHE A 112 12.19 20.25 6.22
C PHE A 112 12.59 18.87 6.79
N MET A 113 11.63 18.01 7.13
CA MET A 113 11.89 16.63 7.60
C MET A 113 12.67 15.76 6.60
N LEU A 114 12.68 16.10 5.31
CA LEU A 114 13.47 15.41 4.28
C LEU A 114 14.83 16.06 4.02
N GLN A 115 14.95 17.39 4.19
CA GLN A 115 16.12 18.17 3.77
C GLN A 115 17.10 18.48 4.90
N ASP A 116 16.60 18.68 6.11
CA ASP A 116 17.40 19.15 7.23
C ASP A 116 18.03 17.97 8.00
N ASP A 117 19.13 18.24 8.71
CA ASP A 117 19.79 17.24 9.57
C ASP A 117 19.02 17.00 10.88
N GLU A 118 18.15 17.93 11.26
CA GLU A 118 17.17 17.83 12.35
C GLU A 118 15.89 18.57 11.96
N ALA A 119 14.71 18.10 12.39
CA ALA A 119 13.44 18.75 12.10
C ALA A 119 12.33 18.41 13.11
N ASP A 120 11.37 19.32 13.27
CA ASP A 120 10.15 19.08 14.04
C ASP A 120 9.08 18.39 13.19
N GLY A 121 8.62 17.22 13.64
CA GLY A 121 7.40 16.58 13.15
C GLY A 121 6.15 17.06 13.89
N PRO A 122 4.95 16.51 13.55
CA PRO A 122 3.71 16.83 14.25
C PRO A 122 3.75 16.48 15.75
N TYR A 123 4.54 15.48 16.15
CA TYR A 123 4.66 15.07 17.56
C TYR A 123 6.12 14.96 18.04
N TYR A 124 7.06 14.64 17.17
CA TYR A 124 8.45 14.35 17.58
C TYR A 124 9.46 15.19 16.81
N HIS A 125 10.40 15.78 17.55
CA HIS A 125 11.66 16.23 16.99
C HIS A 125 12.49 15.02 16.50
N GLN A 126 13.13 15.12 15.34
CA GLN A 126 13.94 14.04 14.76
C GLN A 126 15.29 14.57 14.30
N GLU A 127 16.35 14.20 15.00
CA GLU A 127 17.72 14.24 14.51
C GLU A 127 17.96 13.08 13.54
N TRP A 128 18.62 13.35 12.41
CA TRP A 128 18.88 12.39 11.35
C TRP A 128 20.28 11.76 11.39
N GLU A 129 21.13 12.14 12.35
CA GLU A 129 22.39 11.43 12.65
C GLU A 129 23.35 11.31 11.44
N GLY A 130 23.38 12.35 10.60
CA GLY A 130 24.18 12.38 9.36
C GLY A 130 23.62 11.55 8.21
N MET A 131 22.40 11.00 8.33
CA MET A 131 21.68 10.39 7.20
C MET A 131 21.38 11.47 6.16
N LYS A 132 21.93 11.31 4.94
CA LYS A 132 21.79 12.29 3.86
C LYS A 132 20.33 12.68 3.63
N GLN A 133 20.12 13.95 3.30
CA GLN A 133 18.82 14.46 2.89
C GLN A 133 18.20 13.71 1.72
N THR A 134 16.88 13.61 1.74
CA THR A 134 16.02 13.23 0.61
C THR A 134 15.51 14.50 -0.06
N THR A 135 15.54 14.55 -1.39
CA THR A 135 15.19 15.73 -2.17
C THR A 135 13.68 15.85 -2.39
N PRO A 136 13.03 16.99 -2.07
CA PRO A 136 11.64 17.21 -2.44
C PRO A 136 11.44 17.33 -3.95
N ILE A 137 10.45 16.59 -4.46
CA ILE A 137 10.07 16.62 -5.87
C ILE A 137 8.64 17.15 -6.01
N ILE A 138 8.46 18.26 -6.72
CA ILE A 138 7.14 18.88 -6.92
C ILE A 138 6.57 18.54 -8.30
N SER A 139 5.28 18.20 -8.35
CA SER A 139 4.57 17.73 -9.54
C SER A 139 3.07 17.98 -9.42
N GLY A 140 2.23 17.40 -10.27
CA GLY A 140 0.77 17.40 -10.05
C GLY A 140 0.12 18.76 -10.31
N GLY A 141 0.23 19.26 -11.54
CA GLY A 141 -0.44 20.50 -11.97
C GLY A 141 0.36 21.80 -11.75
N MET A 142 1.58 21.73 -11.22
CA MET A 142 2.47 22.88 -11.12
C MET A 142 2.84 23.44 -12.51
N ASN A 143 2.92 24.77 -12.60
CA ASN A 143 3.37 25.54 -13.77
C ASN A 143 4.05 26.84 -13.29
N ALA A 144 4.65 27.58 -14.23
CA ALA A 144 5.41 28.80 -13.97
C ALA A 144 4.73 29.82 -13.03
N LEU A 145 3.40 30.00 -13.15
CA LEU A 145 2.65 31.00 -12.39
C LEU A 145 2.46 30.62 -10.90
N ARG A 146 2.51 29.32 -10.60
CA ARG A 146 2.34 28.76 -9.23
C ARG A 146 3.67 28.71 -8.46
N LEU A 147 4.80 28.72 -9.15
CA LEU A 147 6.13 28.55 -8.54
C LEU A 147 6.55 29.67 -7.58
N PRO A 148 6.36 30.99 -7.87
CA PRO A 148 6.83 32.05 -6.98
C PRO A 148 6.21 31.98 -5.58
N ALA A 149 4.89 31.77 -5.50
CA ALA A 149 4.17 31.64 -4.22
C ALA A 149 4.52 30.33 -3.49
N PHE A 150 4.79 29.25 -4.24
CA PHE A 150 5.30 28.00 -3.66
C PHE A 150 6.69 28.17 -3.02
N PHE A 151 7.63 28.82 -3.71
CA PHE A 151 8.97 29.08 -3.17
C PHE A 151 8.94 30.05 -1.99
N GLU A 152 8.03 31.02 -1.98
CA GLU A 152 7.84 31.90 -0.82
C GLU A 152 7.30 31.15 0.41
N ASN A 153 6.39 30.18 0.23
CA ASN A 153 5.90 29.34 1.33
C ASN A 153 6.99 28.40 1.90
N LEU A 154 7.85 27.88 1.01
CA LEU A 154 8.94 26.96 1.37
C LEU A 154 10.20 27.69 1.88
N GLY A 155 10.41 28.95 1.50
CA GLY A 155 11.58 29.76 1.83
C GLY A 155 12.78 29.57 0.89
N HIS A 156 12.78 28.53 0.04
CA HIS A 156 13.84 28.26 -0.92
C HIS A 156 13.36 27.53 -2.18
N SER A 157 14.17 27.55 -3.25
CA SER A 157 13.90 26.87 -4.52
C SER A 157 14.69 25.57 -4.75
N ASN A 158 15.36 25.04 -3.71
CA ASN A 158 16.20 23.83 -3.77
C ASN A 158 15.38 22.52 -3.88
N VAL A 159 14.64 22.37 -4.98
CA VAL A 159 13.73 21.25 -5.25
C VAL A 159 13.83 20.79 -6.72
N ILE A 160 13.28 19.60 -7.02
CA ILE A 160 13.13 19.11 -8.39
C ILE A 160 11.70 19.35 -8.86
N LEU A 161 11.52 20.09 -9.97
CA LEU A 161 10.22 20.23 -10.63
C LEU A 161 10.01 19.09 -11.64
N THR A 162 8.79 18.58 -11.74
CA THR A 162 8.36 17.62 -12.78
C THR A 162 7.04 18.07 -13.40
N ALA A 163 7.07 19.21 -14.10
CA ALA A 163 5.90 19.91 -14.61
C ALA A 163 5.46 19.44 -16.00
N GLY A 164 4.84 18.25 -16.09
CA GLY A 164 4.29 17.72 -17.36
C GLY A 164 3.36 18.70 -18.08
N GLY A 165 2.15 18.91 -17.55
CA GLY A 165 1.19 19.87 -18.12
C GLY A 165 1.66 21.33 -18.07
N GLY A 166 2.47 21.71 -17.07
CA GLY A 166 3.04 23.05 -16.96
C GLY A 166 4.04 23.41 -18.06
N SER A 167 4.72 22.42 -18.65
CA SER A 167 5.62 22.62 -19.80
C SER A 167 4.94 22.31 -21.14
N PHE A 168 4.29 21.16 -21.28
CA PHE A 168 3.68 20.72 -22.55
C PHE A 168 2.35 21.41 -22.89
N GLY A 169 1.70 22.05 -21.92
CA GLY A 169 0.50 22.85 -22.13
C GLY A 169 0.78 24.29 -22.59
N HIS A 170 2.03 24.77 -22.52
CA HIS A 170 2.39 26.15 -22.89
C HIS A 170 2.03 26.45 -24.35
N LYS A 171 1.38 27.60 -24.61
CA LYS A 171 0.84 27.95 -25.95
C LYS A 171 1.87 27.91 -27.07
N ASP A 172 3.12 28.29 -26.77
CA ASP A 172 4.25 28.32 -27.70
C ASP A 172 5.11 27.03 -27.65
N GLY A 173 4.60 25.98 -27.01
CA GLY A 173 5.21 24.65 -26.94
C GLY A 173 6.21 24.44 -25.78
N PRO A 174 6.84 23.25 -25.73
CA PRO A 174 7.56 22.78 -24.54
C PRO A 174 8.81 23.58 -24.18
N LYS A 175 9.50 24.19 -25.15
CA LYS A 175 10.69 25.03 -24.91
C LYS A 175 10.32 26.29 -24.10
N PRO A 176 9.43 27.18 -24.57
CA PRO A 176 8.91 28.28 -23.76
C PRO A 176 8.28 27.81 -22.44
N GLY A 177 7.56 26.68 -22.42
CA GLY A 177 7.05 26.09 -21.17
C GLY A 177 8.16 25.83 -20.15
N ALA A 178 9.26 25.19 -20.54
CA ALA A 178 10.41 24.94 -19.66
C ALA A 178 11.10 26.24 -19.22
N ILE A 179 11.30 27.19 -20.14
CA ILE A 179 11.91 28.50 -19.84
C ILE A 179 11.04 29.29 -18.85
N SER A 180 9.71 29.31 -19.04
CA SER A 180 8.78 30.00 -18.13
C SER A 180 8.83 29.44 -16.70
N CYS A 181 9.00 28.12 -16.54
CA CYS A 181 9.19 27.50 -15.21
C CYS A 181 10.49 27.94 -14.54
N ARG A 182 11.58 28.16 -15.30
CA ARG A 182 12.82 28.74 -14.77
C ARG A 182 12.65 30.22 -14.41
N GLN A 183 12.03 30.98 -15.31
CA GLN A 183 11.69 32.39 -15.09
C GLN A 183 10.81 32.58 -13.85
N GLY A 184 9.97 31.61 -13.48
CA GLY A 184 9.23 31.62 -12.20
C GLY A 184 10.11 31.53 -10.94
N GLU A 185 11.27 30.85 -11.00
CA GLU A 185 12.28 30.90 -9.93
C GLU A 185 13.04 32.23 -9.95
N GLU A 186 13.47 32.68 -11.13
CA GLU A 186 14.24 33.91 -11.33
C GLU A 186 13.43 35.14 -10.86
N SER A 187 12.15 35.24 -11.24
CA SER A 187 11.25 36.32 -10.83
C SER A 187 11.02 36.37 -9.32
N TRP A 188 10.91 35.20 -8.66
CA TRP A 188 10.82 35.13 -7.19
C TRP A 188 12.13 35.60 -6.54
N LYS A 189 13.29 35.14 -7.04
CA LYS A 189 14.62 35.55 -6.54
C LYS A 189 14.86 37.06 -6.71
N GLU A 190 14.50 37.63 -7.85
CA GLU A 190 14.65 39.06 -8.12
C GLU A 190 13.70 39.93 -7.28
N TRP A 191 12.45 39.49 -7.09
CA TRP A 191 11.53 40.13 -6.15
C TRP A 191 12.04 40.06 -4.71
N LYS A 192 12.51 38.89 -4.26
CA LYS A 192 13.07 38.70 -2.90
C LYS A 192 14.33 39.54 -2.66
N ALA A 193 15.09 39.83 -3.71
CA ALA A 193 16.23 40.75 -3.69
C ALA A 193 15.85 42.24 -3.76
N GLY A 194 14.55 42.58 -3.82
CA GLY A 194 14.05 43.96 -3.85
C GLY A 194 14.18 44.68 -5.19
N LYS A 195 14.43 43.97 -6.30
CA LYS A 195 14.69 44.58 -7.63
C LYS A 195 13.56 45.49 -8.12
N PHE A 196 12.32 45.18 -7.73
CA PHE A 196 11.11 45.91 -8.13
C PHE A 196 10.63 46.93 -7.10
N GLY A 197 11.41 47.19 -6.04
CA GLY A 197 11.01 48.02 -4.91
C GLY A 197 10.04 47.32 -3.96
N ASP A 198 9.34 48.11 -3.12
CA ASP A 198 8.34 47.62 -2.17
C ASP A 198 7.00 47.37 -2.88
N VAL A 199 6.92 46.23 -3.56
CA VAL A 199 5.73 45.76 -4.29
C VAL A 199 5.35 44.35 -3.86
N SER A 200 4.07 44.00 -4.02
CA SER A 200 3.59 42.65 -3.71
C SER A 200 4.33 41.60 -4.56
N LEU A 201 4.42 40.36 -4.08
CA LEU A 201 4.97 39.25 -4.88
C LEU A 201 4.30 39.19 -6.25
N SER A 202 2.96 39.23 -6.29
CA SER A 202 2.16 39.27 -7.53
C SER A 202 2.65 40.34 -8.50
N ASP A 203 2.77 41.59 -8.03
CA ASP A 203 3.18 42.70 -8.89
C ASP A 203 4.65 42.57 -9.33
N GLY A 204 5.55 42.09 -8.47
CA GLY A 204 6.94 41.81 -8.83
C GLY A 204 7.08 40.78 -9.97
N ILE A 205 6.27 39.70 -9.97
CA ILE A 205 6.26 38.73 -11.07
C ILE A 205 5.68 39.34 -12.35
N ILE A 206 4.66 40.20 -12.25
CA ILE A 206 4.10 40.91 -13.40
C ILE A 206 5.13 41.89 -14.00
N GLU A 207 5.87 42.64 -13.17
CA GLU A 207 6.96 43.51 -13.64
C GLU A 207 8.06 42.70 -14.34
N PHE A 208 8.45 41.54 -13.79
CA PHE A 208 9.38 40.62 -14.44
C PHE A 208 8.84 40.14 -15.80
N ALA A 209 7.56 39.76 -15.88
CA ALA A 209 6.94 39.24 -17.10
C ALA A 209 6.87 40.28 -18.25
N LYS A 210 6.95 41.59 -17.98
CA LYS A 210 6.97 42.63 -19.03
C LYS A 210 8.18 42.51 -19.98
N THR A 211 9.29 41.92 -19.53
CA THR A 211 10.51 41.74 -20.33
C THR A 211 10.81 40.28 -20.69
N HIS A 212 9.95 39.34 -20.30
CA HIS A 212 10.18 37.90 -20.44
C HIS A 212 8.98 37.25 -21.12
N GLU A 213 9.05 37.10 -22.45
CA GLU A 213 7.93 36.68 -23.29
C GLU A 213 7.46 35.24 -23.00
N GLU A 214 8.32 34.35 -22.50
CA GLU A 214 7.90 32.99 -22.11
C GLU A 214 7.05 32.99 -20.84
N LEU A 215 7.46 33.69 -19.77
CA LEU A 215 6.64 33.84 -18.57
C LEU A 215 5.32 34.56 -18.88
N LYS A 216 5.37 35.61 -19.69
CA LYS A 216 4.18 36.32 -20.21
C LYS A 216 3.28 35.41 -21.06
N GLY A 217 3.86 34.48 -21.81
CA GLY A 217 3.16 33.40 -22.52
C GLY A 217 2.45 32.42 -21.58
N ALA A 218 3.02 32.18 -20.39
CA ALA A 218 2.39 31.36 -19.37
C ALA A 218 1.13 32.01 -18.78
N PHE A 219 1.08 33.35 -18.63
CA PHE A 219 -0.15 34.08 -18.25
C PHE A 219 -1.28 33.84 -19.27
N LEU A 220 -0.99 33.90 -20.57
CA LEU A 220 -1.95 33.60 -21.64
C LEU A 220 -2.34 32.13 -21.74
N THR A 221 -1.46 31.22 -21.32
CA THR A 221 -1.71 29.78 -21.32
C THR A 221 -2.60 29.37 -20.15
N PHE A 222 -2.18 29.71 -18.93
CA PHE A 222 -2.78 29.26 -17.68
C PHE A 222 -3.71 30.35 -17.12
N GLN A 223 -4.61 30.89 -17.95
CA GLN A 223 -5.41 32.08 -17.62
C GLN A 223 -6.21 31.94 -16.32
N LYS A 224 -6.68 30.73 -15.98
CA LYS A 224 -7.34 30.45 -14.70
C LYS A 224 -6.43 30.74 -13.50
N ASP A 225 -5.17 30.32 -13.58
CA ASP A 225 -4.18 30.57 -12.53
C ASP A 225 -3.71 32.03 -12.55
N ALA A 226 -3.59 32.62 -13.74
CA ALA A 226 -3.25 34.03 -13.92
C ALA A 226 -4.31 34.96 -13.29
N ASP A 227 -5.59 34.75 -13.63
CA ASP A 227 -6.73 35.52 -13.09
C ASP A 227 -6.88 35.31 -11.56
N GLN A 228 -6.52 34.14 -11.03
CA GLN A 228 -6.62 33.82 -9.60
C GLN A 228 -5.44 34.33 -8.76
N ILE A 229 -4.21 34.20 -9.25
CA ILE A 229 -2.98 34.51 -8.48
C ILE A 229 -2.53 35.96 -8.72
N TYR A 230 -2.81 36.52 -9.90
CA TYR A 230 -2.28 37.80 -10.37
C TYR A 230 -3.41 38.76 -10.82
N PRO A 231 -4.26 39.25 -9.91
CA PRO A 231 -5.41 40.09 -10.28
C PRO A 231 -4.99 41.34 -11.07
N GLY A 232 -5.71 41.59 -12.17
CA GLY A 232 -5.44 42.69 -13.09
C GLY A 232 -4.26 42.48 -14.05
N TRP A 233 -3.68 41.27 -14.14
CA TRP A 233 -2.53 40.99 -15.03
C TRP A 233 -2.78 41.39 -16.49
N LYS A 234 -4.01 41.25 -17.00
CA LYS A 234 -4.38 41.57 -18.39
C LYS A 234 -4.08 43.04 -18.70
N GLU A 235 -4.55 43.95 -17.84
CA GLU A 235 -4.29 45.39 -17.95
C GLU A 235 -2.79 45.69 -17.77
N LYS A 236 -2.17 45.13 -16.73
CA LYS A 236 -0.76 45.38 -16.38
C LYS A 236 0.25 44.86 -17.42
N LEU A 237 -0.12 43.86 -18.22
CA LEU A 237 0.67 43.29 -19.33
C LEU A 237 0.18 43.75 -20.73
N GLY A 238 -0.82 44.63 -20.80
CA GLY A 238 -1.25 45.29 -22.05
C GLY A 238 -2.18 44.46 -22.95
N TYR A 239 -2.95 43.52 -22.39
CA TYR A 239 -3.91 42.68 -23.12
C TYR A 239 -5.32 43.30 -23.16
N THR A 240 -5.90 43.37 -24.36
CA THR A 240 -7.16 44.09 -24.65
C THR A 240 -8.23 43.25 -25.38
N GLY A 241 -8.05 41.93 -25.51
CA GLY A 241 -8.97 41.03 -26.22
C GLY A 241 -9.93 40.25 -25.32
N GLU A 242 -11.10 39.88 -25.84
CA GLU A 242 -12.08 39.01 -25.17
C GLU A 242 -11.60 37.54 -25.08
N SER A 243 -11.96 36.86 -23.99
CA SER A 243 -11.52 35.48 -23.70
C SER A 243 -12.39 34.42 -24.37
N SER A 244 -11.77 33.45 -25.06
CA SER A 244 -12.45 32.34 -25.75
C SER A 244 -12.47 31.01 -25.00
N VAL A 245 -12.14 30.98 -23.70
CA VAL A 245 -12.17 29.75 -22.87
C VAL A 245 -13.11 29.97 -21.68
N GLN A 246 -14.21 29.21 -21.63
CA GLN A 246 -15.23 29.38 -20.59
C GLN A 246 -14.71 28.99 -19.20
N ALA A 247 -15.01 29.83 -18.22
CA ALA A 247 -14.50 29.73 -16.86
C ALA A 247 -15.21 28.67 -16.01
N ALA A 248 -14.48 28.19 -15.00
CA ALA A 248 -14.99 27.35 -13.93
C ALA A 248 -14.53 27.93 -12.58
N THR A 249 -15.42 28.64 -11.91
CA THR A 249 -15.17 29.37 -10.65
C THR A 249 -15.02 28.44 -9.45
N PHE A 250 -14.10 28.76 -8.54
CA PHE A 250 -13.89 28.06 -7.28
C PHE A 250 -13.95 29.09 -6.12
N ASP A 251 -14.98 28.99 -5.28
CA ASP A 251 -15.15 29.88 -4.11
C ASP A 251 -14.08 29.61 -3.03
N TRP A 252 -13.52 30.67 -2.44
CA TRP A 252 -12.35 30.69 -1.56
C TRP A 252 -12.65 31.06 -0.09
N ALA A 253 -13.92 31.08 0.32
CA ALA A 253 -14.37 31.55 1.65
C ALA A 253 -13.90 30.76 2.91
N LYS A 254 -12.82 29.95 2.85
CA LYS A 254 -12.37 29.08 3.96
C LYS A 254 -10.86 28.99 4.25
N LYS A 255 -10.01 29.95 3.81
CA LYS A 255 -8.56 29.92 4.13
C LYS A 255 -7.95 31.25 4.63
N ALA A 256 -8.69 31.97 5.49
CA ALA A 256 -8.31 33.27 6.07
C ALA A 256 -7.21 33.20 7.17
N ALA A 257 -6.20 32.33 7.01
CA ALA A 257 -5.06 32.19 7.94
C ALA A 257 -3.69 32.49 7.30
N ALA A 258 -3.61 32.59 5.96
CA ALA A 258 -2.37 32.89 5.24
C ALA A 258 -2.22 34.36 4.81
N ALA A 259 -3.18 35.23 5.19
CA ALA A 259 -3.26 36.61 4.71
C ALA A 259 -3.46 37.61 5.86
N SER A 260 -2.46 37.72 6.75
CA SER A 260 -2.35 38.80 7.74
C SER A 260 -1.17 39.72 7.44
N PHE A 261 -1.24 40.44 6.29
CA PHE A 261 -0.26 41.48 5.94
C PHE A 261 -0.89 42.84 5.55
N VAL A 262 -2.22 42.97 5.50
CA VAL A 262 -2.88 44.27 5.31
C VAL A 262 -3.97 44.44 6.35
N GLY A 263 -3.83 45.46 7.21
CA GLY A 263 -4.73 45.68 8.34
C GLY A 263 -6.03 46.36 7.93
N SER A 264 -7.16 45.72 8.19
CA SER A 264 -8.42 46.38 8.57
C SER A 264 -9.45 45.32 9.03
N SER A 265 -10.26 45.66 10.01
CA SER A 265 -11.38 44.85 10.47
C SER A 265 -12.66 45.21 9.70
N VAL A 266 -13.62 44.28 9.62
CA VAL A 266 -15.09 44.45 9.79
C VAL A 266 -15.80 43.10 9.56
N ALA A 267 -17.00 42.96 10.14
CA ALA A 267 -17.73 41.70 10.34
C ALA A 267 -18.37 41.06 9.09
N ALA A 268 -18.72 39.78 9.23
CA ALA A 268 -19.27 38.93 8.18
C ALA A 268 -20.77 39.13 7.92
N ALA A 269 -21.18 38.92 6.66
CA ALA A 269 -22.56 38.68 6.25
C ALA A 269 -22.58 37.55 5.21
N GLN A 270 -23.36 36.49 5.46
CA GLN A 270 -23.49 35.36 4.53
C GLN A 270 -24.48 35.69 3.40
N LYS A 271 -24.13 35.30 2.18
CA LYS A 271 -25.08 34.95 1.12
C LYS A 271 -24.57 33.71 0.39
N GLU A 272 -25.44 32.72 0.25
CA GLU A 272 -25.17 31.54 -0.55
C GLU A 272 -25.15 31.89 -2.04
N SER A 273 -24.23 31.29 -2.81
CA SER A 273 -24.31 31.29 -4.27
C SER A 273 -24.01 29.88 -4.79
N SER A 274 -24.95 29.34 -5.58
CA SER A 274 -24.87 28.01 -6.15
C SER A 274 -24.23 28.06 -7.54
N VAL A 275 -22.90 27.93 -7.59
CA VAL A 275 -22.15 27.78 -8.85
C VAL A 275 -21.31 26.50 -8.81
N ALA A 276 -21.63 25.55 -9.69
CA ALA A 276 -20.92 24.28 -9.80
C ALA A 276 -19.45 24.50 -10.23
N ARG A 277 -18.54 23.80 -9.56
CA ARG A 277 -17.09 23.82 -9.82
C ARG A 277 -16.80 22.82 -10.93
N ARG A 278 -16.57 23.30 -12.16
CA ARG A 278 -16.25 22.40 -13.30
C ARG A 278 -14.76 22.05 -13.33
N ALA A 279 -14.46 20.76 -13.48
CA ALA A 279 -13.16 20.28 -13.98
C ALA A 279 -13.02 20.62 -15.47
N LEU A 280 -11.86 20.33 -16.08
CA LEU A 280 -11.77 20.27 -17.54
C LEU A 280 -12.63 19.09 -18.00
N ASP A 281 -13.72 19.36 -18.71
CA ASP A 281 -14.59 18.33 -19.23
C ASP A 281 -13.90 17.55 -20.36
N GLN A 282 -13.64 16.27 -20.10
CA GLN A 282 -13.03 15.33 -21.04
C GLN A 282 -13.96 14.13 -21.33
N SER A 283 -15.26 14.26 -20.98
CA SER A 283 -16.28 13.21 -21.15
C SER A 283 -16.36 12.70 -22.59
N SER A 284 -16.32 13.61 -23.57
CA SER A 284 -16.34 13.31 -25.01
C SER A 284 -15.14 12.51 -25.55
N ARG A 285 -14.14 12.20 -24.70
CA ARG A 285 -12.97 11.39 -25.04
C ARG A 285 -12.81 10.14 -24.16
N TYR A 286 -12.97 10.28 -22.84
CA TYR A 286 -12.71 9.19 -21.89
C TYR A 286 -13.98 8.50 -21.36
N ALA A 287 -15.15 8.80 -21.93
CA ALA A 287 -16.38 8.07 -21.66
C ALA A 287 -17.08 7.69 -22.97
N ASP A 288 -17.48 6.42 -23.06
CA ASP A 288 -18.37 5.91 -24.10
C ASP A 288 -19.38 4.96 -23.45
N LEU A 289 -20.50 5.54 -23.02
CA LEU A 289 -21.60 4.82 -22.36
C LEU A 289 -22.47 4.02 -23.35
N SER A 290 -22.04 3.87 -24.62
CA SER A 290 -22.68 3.00 -25.60
C SER A 290 -22.01 1.62 -25.74
N LEU A 291 -20.86 1.42 -25.08
CA LEU A 291 -20.15 0.14 -25.05
C LEU A 291 -20.88 -0.89 -24.18
N ASP A 292 -21.08 -2.08 -24.73
CA ASP A 292 -21.71 -3.20 -24.04
C ASP A 292 -20.70 -4.05 -23.25
N GLU A 293 -21.05 -4.44 -22.02
CA GLU A 293 -20.17 -5.19 -21.12
C GLU A 293 -19.93 -6.63 -21.58
N GLU A 294 -20.96 -7.30 -22.12
CA GLU A 294 -20.82 -8.66 -22.65
C GLU A 294 -19.93 -8.66 -23.90
N GLU A 295 -20.05 -7.66 -24.78
CA GLU A 295 -19.14 -7.49 -25.91
C GLU A 295 -17.70 -7.17 -25.46
N LEU A 296 -17.50 -6.33 -24.44
CA LEU A 296 -16.17 -6.04 -23.90
C LEU A 296 -15.48 -7.29 -23.33
N ILE A 297 -16.22 -8.10 -22.57
CA ILE A 297 -15.78 -9.40 -22.03
C ILE A 297 -15.45 -10.37 -23.16
N LYS A 298 -16.41 -10.61 -24.07
CA LYS A 298 -16.29 -11.54 -25.21
C LYS A 298 -15.14 -11.19 -26.16
N ASN A 299 -14.84 -9.90 -26.34
CA ASN A 299 -13.71 -9.45 -27.14
C ASN A 299 -12.35 -9.72 -26.48
N GLY A 300 -12.30 -9.92 -25.16
CA GLY A 300 -11.09 -10.33 -24.42
C GLY A 300 -9.90 -9.35 -24.48
N LYS A 301 -10.14 -8.09 -24.87
CA LYS A 301 -9.10 -7.06 -25.07
C LYS A 301 -8.95 -6.07 -23.93
N HIS A 302 -9.88 -6.07 -22.98
CA HIS A 302 -9.95 -5.10 -21.89
C HIS A 302 -9.90 -5.80 -20.53
N LEU A 303 -9.12 -5.25 -19.61
CA LEU A 303 -9.29 -5.49 -18.18
C LEU A 303 -10.39 -4.53 -17.72
N LEU A 304 -11.43 -5.05 -17.06
CA LEU A 304 -12.55 -4.24 -16.59
C LEU A 304 -12.41 -4.02 -15.08
N VAL A 305 -12.66 -2.82 -14.61
CA VAL A 305 -12.58 -2.48 -13.18
C VAL A 305 -13.88 -1.79 -12.75
N ALA A 306 -14.49 -2.31 -11.70
CA ALA A 306 -15.68 -1.72 -11.08
C ALA A 306 -15.29 -0.94 -9.82
N TYR A 307 -15.70 0.32 -9.76
CA TYR A 307 -15.43 1.25 -8.67
C TYR A 307 -16.73 1.71 -8.01
N ILE A 308 -16.66 1.93 -6.69
CA ILE A 308 -17.51 2.92 -6.02
C ILE A 308 -16.72 4.23 -5.96
N MET A 309 -17.21 5.30 -6.56
CA MET A 309 -16.52 6.57 -6.74
C MET A 309 -17.47 7.74 -6.50
N LYS A 310 -17.02 8.71 -5.68
CA LYS A 310 -17.76 9.93 -5.38
C LYS A 310 -16.95 11.16 -5.77
N PRO A 311 -17.46 12.05 -6.64
CA PRO A 311 -16.88 13.37 -6.88
C PRO A 311 -16.94 14.25 -5.61
N LYS A 312 -15.97 15.15 -5.42
CA LYS A 312 -16.10 16.14 -4.34
C LYS A 312 -17.29 17.06 -4.59
N ALA A 313 -17.89 17.55 -3.51
CA ALA A 313 -19.01 18.49 -3.56
C ALA A 313 -18.78 19.65 -4.55
N GLY A 314 -19.67 19.75 -5.53
CA GLY A 314 -19.68 20.77 -6.58
C GLY A 314 -19.12 20.36 -7.94
N TYR A 315 -18.53 19.17 -8.08
CA TYR A 315 -18.10 18.59 -9.36
C TYR A 315 -19.18 17.68 -9.98
N ASP A 316 -19.13 17.50 -11.30
CA ASP A 316 -20.05 16.63 -12.05
C ASP A 316 -19.54 15.18 -12.12
N TYR A 317 -20.46 14.21 -12.03
CA TYR A 317 -20.10 12.79 -11.95
C TYR A 317 -19.43 12.26 -13.21
N LEU A 318 -19.99 12.53 -14.39
CA LEU A 318 -19.45 12.02 -15.66
C LEU A 318 -18.12 12.71 -16.00
N ALA A 319 -18.02 14.02 -15.77
CA ALA A 319 -16.78 14.76 -15.98
C ALA A 319 -15.65 14.29 -15.03
N THR A 320 -15.96 14.02 -13.76
CA THR A 320 -14.99 13.47 -12.80
C THR A 320 -14.63 12.02 -13.12
N ALA A 321 -15.58 11.18 -13.54
CA ALA A 321 -15.31 9.82 -14.01
C ALA A 321 -14.39 9.80 -15.24
N ALA A 322 -14.65 10.66 -16.22
CA ALA A 322 -13.78 10.82 -17.40
C ALA A 322 -12.38 11.33 -17.04
N HIS A 323 -12.27 12.27 -16.08
CA HIS A 323 -10.97 12.71 -15.55
C HIS A 323 -10.25 11.59 -14.78
N PHE A 324 -10.97 10.71 -14.07
CA PHE A 324 -10.44 9.54 -13.40
C PHE A 324 -9.85 8.54 -14.41
N ALA A 325 -10.59 8.23 -15.48
CA ALA A 325 -10.12 7.38 -16.57
C ALA A 325 -8.92 7.99 -17.31
N ALA A 326 -8.93 9.30 -17.55
CA ALA A 326 -7.80 10.04 -18.14
C ALA A 326 -6.53 9.95 -17.27
N GLU A 327 -6.63 10.25 -15.98
CA GLU A 327 -5.50 10.14 -15.04
C GLU A 327 -5.06 8.70 -14.77
N SER A 328 -5.91 7.71 -15.09
CA SER A 328 -5.62 6.27 -14.99
C SER A 328 -5.11 5.64 -16.29
N SER A 329 -4.91 6.42 -17.36
CA SER A 329 -4.45 5.91 -18.66
C SER A 329 -3.47 6.86 -19.38
N THR A 330 -3.96 7.69 -20.31
CA THR A 330 -3.15 8.50 -21.23
C THR A 330 -3.18 10.00 -20.92
N GLY A 331 -4.16 10.48 -20.15
CA GLY A 331 -4.54 11.88 -20.08
C GLY A 331 -3.93 12.70 -18.94
N THR A 332 -4.26 13.98 -18.90
CA THR A 332 -3.99 14.86 -17.75
C THR A 332 -5.06 15.94 -17.66
N ASN A 333 -5.10 16.67 -16.55
CA ASN A 333 -5.98 17.84 -16.32
C ASN A 333 -5.84 19.05 -17.30
N VAL A 334 -5.09 18.93 -18.40
CA VAL A 334 -4.93 19.94 -19.46
C VAL A 334 -4.74 19.25 -20.82
N ASN A 335 -5.14 19.91 -21.90
CA ASN A 335 -4.77 19.47 -23.25
C ASN A 335 -3.26 19.60 -23.46
N VAL A 336 -2.67 18.64 -24.18
CA VAL A 336 -1.23 18.60 -24.48
C VAL A 336 -1.00 18.44 -25.99
N CYS A 337 -0.11 19.26 -26.54
CA CYS A 337 0.16 19.42 -27.97
C CYS A 337 0.65 18.16 -28.70
N THR A 338 1.01 17.13 -27.93
CA THR A 338 1.60 15.85 -28.33
C THR A 338 0.56 14.73 -28.51
N THR A 339 -0.71 14.93 -28.16
CA THR A 339 -1.74 13.90 -28.33
C THR A 339 -1.99 13.59 -29.81
N ASP A 340 -1.81 12.34 -30.22
CA ASP A 340 -2.12 11.85 -31.58
C ASP A 340 -3.33 10.89 -31.58
N ASP A 341 -3.75 10.42 -32.77
CA ASP A 341 -4.88 9.51 -32.90
C ASP A 341 -4.56 8.08 -32.41
N PHE A 342 -3.28 7.68 -32.43
CA PHE A 342 -2.88 6.42 -31.83
C PHE A 342 -3.10 6.45 -30.31
N THR A 343 -2.69 7.53 -29.64
CA THR A 343 -2.92 7.75 -28.20
C THR A 343 -4.37 7.53 -27.84
N LYS A 344 -5.30 8.13 -28.61
CA LYS A 344 -6.74 8.00 -28.38
C LYS A 344 -7.24 6.55 -28.47
N SER A 345 -6.62 5.74 -29.34
CA SER A 345 -7.01 4.33 -29.52
C SER A 345 -6.64 3.41 -28.34
N VAL A 346 -5.86 3.90 -27.38
CA VAL A 346 -5.49 3.17 -26.14
C VAL A 346 -5.98 3.86 -24.87
N ASP A 347 -6.87 4.87 -24.99
CA ASP A 347 -7.51 5.49 -23.82
C ASP A 347 -8.31 4.46 -23.00
N ALA A 348 -8.29 4.57 -21.68
CA ALA A 348 -9.25 3.85 -20.85
C ALA A 348 -10.61 4.57 -20.90
N LEU A 349 -11.70 3.81 -21.02
CA LEU A 349 -13.04 4.37 -21.25
C LEU A 349 -13.96 4.04 -20.08
N VAL A 350 -14.61 5.06 -19.52
CA VAL A 350 -15.80 4.89 -18.68
C VAL A 350 -16.93 4.39 -19.57
N TYR A 351 -17.40 3.17 -19.33
CA TYR A 351 -18.49 2.56 -20.12
C TYR A 351 -19.81 2.45 -19.35
N TYR A 352 -19.75 2.57 -18.02
CA TYR A 352 -20.93 2.57 -17.16
C TYR A 352 -20.75 3.55 -16.00
N ILE A 353 -21.81 4.28 -15.67
CA ILE A 353 -21.95 5.05 -14.44
C ILE A 353 -23.36 4.88 -13.88
N ASP A 354 -23.45 4.82 -12.55
CA ASP A 354 -24.70 5.01 -11.80
C ASP A 354 -24.41 6.03 -10.68
N PRO A 355 -24.69 7.33 -10.89
CA PRO A 355 -24.44 8.36 -9.89
C PRO A 355 -25.26 8.21 -8.60
N ASP A 356 -26.42 7.52 -8.64
CA ASP A 356 -27.28 7.33 -7.46
C ASP A 356 -26.73 6.24 -6.53
N ASN A 357 -26.05 5.23 -7.09
CA ASN A 357 -25.35 4.17 -6.36
C ASN A 357 -23.82 4.41 -6.24
N GLU A 358 -23.33 5.55 -6.71
CA GLU A 358 -21.89 5.89 -6.80
C GLU A 358 -21.05 4.88 -7.60
N GLU A 359 -21.66 4.13 -8.54
CA GLU A 359 -20.95 3.13 -9.34
C GLU A 359 -20.29 3.74 -10.58
N MET A 360 -19.11 3.23 -10.93
CA MET A 360 -18.38 3.58 -12.15
C MET A 360 -17.62 2.34 -12.64
N LYS A 361 -17.79 1.95 -13.91
CA LYS A 361 -16.97 0.89 -14.53
C LYS A 361 -16.10 1.47 -15.65
N ILE A 362 -14.83 1.07 -15.66
CA ILE A 362 -13.82 1.50 -16.63
C ILE A 362 -13.25 0.28 -17.36
N ALA A 363 -13.17 0.37 -18.69
CA ALA A 363 -12.51 -0.59 -19.56
C ALA A 363 -11.09 -0.11 -19.87
N TYR A 364 -10.09 -0.90 -19.51
CA TYR A 364 -8.67 -0.62 -19.76
C TYR A 364 -8.14 -1.51 -20.88
N PRO A 365 -7.76 -0.97 -22.04
CA PRO A 365 -7.11 -1.74 -23.10
C PRO A 365 -5.88 -2.47 -22.58
N THR A 366 -5.79 -3.78 -22.79
CA THR A 366 -4.70 -4.64 -22.25
C THR A 366 -3.30 -4.28 -22.77
N LEU A 367 -3.22 -3.40 -23.78
CA LEU A 367 -2.01 -2.79 -24.32
C LEU A 367 -1.39 -1.72 -23.39
N LEU A 368 -2.16 -1.18 -22.44
CA LEU A 368 -1.68 -0.21 -21.45
C LEU A 368 -0.76 -0.85 -20.41
N PHE A 369 -1.10 -2.05 -19.95
CA PHE A 369 -0.39 -2.72 -18.87
C PHE A 369 0.98 -3.20 -19.33
N ASP A 370 1.98 -2.80 -18.55
CA ASP A 370 3.37 -3.13 -18.80
C ASP A 370 3.60 -4.64 -18.66
N ARG A 371 4.62 -5.12 -19.37
CA ARG A 371 4.92 -6.54 -19.45
C ARG A 371 6.30 -6.83 -18.95
N ASN A 372 6.36 -7.94 -18.24
CA ASN A 372 7.56 -8.71 -18.11
C ASN A 372 8.10 -9.07 -19.51
N ILE A 373 9.40 -9.27 -19.57
CA ILE A 373 10.09 -9.57 -20.83
C ILE A 373 10.98 -10.81 -20.69
N THR A 374 11.22 -11.34 -19.46
CA THR A 374 11.88 -12.66 -19.21
C THR A 374 11.17 -13.73 -19.99
N ASP A 375 9.85 -13.56 -19.97
CA ASP A 375 8.85 -14.59 -20.09
C ASP A 375 7.58 -14.01 -20.74
N GLY A 376 7.57 -12.71 -21.10
CA GLY A 376 6.43 -12.00 -21.69
C GLY A 376 5.23 -11.82 -20.74
N ARG A 377 5.39 -12.16 -19.46
CA ARG A 377 4.35 -12.18 -18.43
C ARG A 377 3.78 -10.80 -18.07
N ALA A 378 2.76 -10.80 -17.22
CA ALA A 378 2.17 -9.58 -16.69
C ALA A 378 2.64 -9.32 -15.25
N MET A 379 2.83 -8.04 -14.91
CA MET A 379 3.14 -7.59 -13.55
C MET A 379 1.91 -6.91 -12.92
N MET A 380 1.61 -7.27 -11.67
CA MET A 380 0.49 -6.72 -10.92
C MET A 380 0.75 -5.28 -10.48
N CYS A 381 2.00 -4.89 -10.22
CA CYS A 381 2.32 -3.49 -9.93
C CYS A 381 1.87 -2.55 -11.06
N SER A 382 1.98 -2.93 -12.34
CA SER A 382 1.46 -2.10 -13.46
C SER A 382 -0.06 -1.98 -13.46
N VAL A 383 -0.78 -3.08 -13.19
CA VAL A 383 -2.25 -3.06 -13.02
C VAL A 383 -2.65 -2.13 -11.88
N LEU A 384 -1.94 -2.16 -10.76
CA LEU A 384 -2.19 -1.29 -9.61
C LEU A 384 -1.80 0.17 -9.87
N THR A 385 -0.68 0.45 -10.54
CA THR A 385 -0.27 1.81 -10.94
C THR A 385 -1.34 2.50 -11.79
N LEU A 386 -1.96 1.78 -12.73
CA LEU A 386 -3.00 2.31 -13.60
C LEU A 386 -4.37 2.36 -12.90
N SER A 387 -4.84 1.25 -12.32
CA SER A 387 -6.22 1.15 -11.79
C SER A 387 -6.40 1.81 -10.41
N ILE A 388 -5.36 1.88 -9.57
CA ILE A 388 -5.45 2.41 -8.19
C ILE A 388 -4.24 3.28 -7.79
N GLY A 389 -3.51 3.81 -8.78
CA GLY A 389 -2.32 4.61 -8.55
C GLY A 389 -2.61 6.09 -8.30
N ASN A 390 -2.32 6.94 -9.29
CA ASN A 390 -2.43 8.39 -9.15
C ASN A 390 -3.89 8.88 -8.95
N ASN A 391 -4.88 8.11 -9.39
CA ASN A 391 -6.30 8.43 -9.17
C ASN A 391 -6.68 8.53 -7.68
N GLN A 392 -5.96 7.82 -6.79
CA GLN A 392 -6.17 7.88 -5.35
C GLN A 392 -5.71 9.19 -4.70
N GLY A 393 -5.10 10.12 -5.44
CA GLY A 393 -4.69 11.45 -4.97
C GLY A 393 -5.39 12.64 -5.65
N MET A 394 -6.39 12.38 -6.49
CA MET A 394 -7.10 13.43 -7.26
C MET A 394 -7.84 14.42 -6.35
N GLY A 395 -7.62 15.72 -6.58
CA GLY A 395 -8.19 16.78 -5.76
C GLY A 395 -9.70 17.00 -5.92
N ASP A 396 -10.29 16.53 -7.01
CA ASP A 396 -11.70 16.62 -7.40
C ASP A 396 -12.53 15.35 -7.11
N VAL A 397 -11.88 14.26 -6.70
CA VAL A 397 -12.51 13.01 -6.25
C VAL A 397 -12.57 12.99 -4.72
N GLU A 398 -13.75 12.80 -4.14
CA GLU A 398 -13.89 12.59 -2.69
C GLU A 398 -13.26 11.25 -2.35
N TYR A 399 -13.73 10.17 -2.98
CA TYR A 399 -13.13 8.85 -2.87
C TYR A 399 -13.40 7.97 -4.09
N GLY A 400 -12.66 6.87 -4.19
CA GLY A 400 -12.76 5.89 -5.26
C GLY A 400 -12.13 4.57 -4.83
N LYS A 401 -12.92 3.48 -4.80
CA LYS A 401 -12.49 2.15 -4.33
C LYS A 401 -12.86 1.07 -5.33
N ILE A 402 -11.93 0.18 -5.65
CA ILE A 402 -12.20 -0.97 -6.53
C ILE A 402 -12.94 -2.06 -5.73
N TYR A 403 -14.05 -2.54 -6.30
CA TYR A 403 -14.84 -3.65 -5.75
C TYR A 403 -14.65 -4.96 -6.53
N ASP A 404 -14.34 -4.91 -7.82
CA ASP A 404 -14.01 -6.09 -8.64
C ASP A 404 -13.12 -5.73 -9.84
N ILE A 405 -12.37 -6.72 -10.34
CA ILE A 405 -11.50 -6.65 -11.52
C ILE A 405 -11.74 -7.90 -12.37
N TYR A 406 -12.09 -7.73 -13.65
CA TYR A 406 -12.14 -8.82 -14.63
C TYR A 406 -10.80 -8.93 -15.37
N PHE A 407 -10.20 -10.11 -15.36
CA PHE A 407 -9.00 -10.43 -16.13
C PHE A 407 -9.40 -11.22 -17.40
N PRO A 408 -9.24 -10.66 -18.62
CA PRO A 408 -9.58 -11.39 -19.83
C PRO A 408 -8.59 -12.55 -20.07
N PRO A 409 -9.02 -13.69 -20.65
CA PRO A 409 -8.20 -14.91 -20.72
C PRO A 409 -6.80 -14.73 -21.32
N ALA A 410 -6.67 -13.93 -22.37
CA ALA A 410 -5.40 -13.65 -23.03
C ALA A 410 -4.40 -12.86 -22.15
N TYR A 411 -4.89 -12.10 -21.17
CA TYR A 411 -4.07 -11.38 -20.20
C TYR A 411 -3.87 -12.19 -18.92
N LEU A 412 -4.90 -12.93 -18.45
CA LEU A 412 -4.83 -13.80 -17.27
C LEU A 412 -3.72 -14.85 -17.38
N ARG A 413 -3.62 -15.52 -18.55
CA ARG A 413 -2.61 -16.56 -18.82
C ARG A 413 -1.15 -16.06 -18.78
N LEU A 414 -0.94 -14.74 -18.69
CA LEU A 414 0.40 -14.15 -18.56
C LEU A 414 0.87 -14.05 -17.11
N PHE A 415 0.01 -14.20 -16.11
CA PHE A 415 0.44 -14.15 -14.70
C PHE A 415 1.03 -15.48 -14.21
N ASP A 416 1.76 -15.44 -13.11
CA ASP A 416 2.50 -16.61 -12.58
C ASP A 416 1.56 -17.72 -12.06
N GLY A 417 0.46 -17.36 -11.40
CA GLY A 417 -0.47 -18.30 -10.75
C GLY A 417 0.18 -19.17 -9.65
N PRO A 418 -0.59 -19.88 -8.80
CA PRO A 418 -0.02 -20.69 -7.72
C PRO A 418 0.70 -21.92 -8.28
N ASN A 419 1.91 -22.24 -7.78
CA ASN A 419 2.60 -23.47 -8.17
C ASN A 419 2.28 -24.65 -7.23
N CYS A 420 2.17 -24.39 -5.93
CA CYS A 420 1.68 -25.34 -4.92
C CYS A 420 0.32 -24.88 -4.36
N ASN A 421 -0.46 -25.78 -3.76
CA ASN A 421 -1.70 -25.45 -3.02
C ASN A 421 -1.99 -26.51 -1.92
N VAL A 422 -3.22 -26.51 -1.36
CA VAL A 422 -3.63 -27.43 -0.29
C VAL A 422 -3.45 -28.91 -0.63
N VAL A 423 -3.53 -29.28 -1.92
CA VAL A 423 -3.39 -30.67 -2.39
C VAL A 423 -1.97 -31.19 -2.13
N ASP A 424 -0.95 -30.33 -2.24
CA ASP A 424 0.44 -30.67 -1.90
C ASP A 424 0.60 -30.93 -0.40
N MET A 425 -0.09 -30.14 0.45
CA MET A 425 -0.11 -30.38 1.90
C MET A 425 -0.87 -31.64 2.29
N TRP A 426 -1.98 -31.95 1.63
CA TRP A 426 -2.71 -33.21 1.82
C TRP A 426 -1.84 -34.41 1.46
N ARG A 427 -1.06 -34.36 0.37
CA ARG A 427 -0.05 -35.37 0.03
C ARG A 427 0.95 -35.59 1.18
N ILE A 428 1.55 -34.51 1.69
CA ILE A 428 2.54 -34.57 2.78
C ILE A 428 1.93 -35.12 4.08
N LEU A 429 0.65 -34.85 4.33
CA LEU A 429 -0.13 -35.36 5.46
C LEU A 429 -0.75 -36.75 5.24
N ASN A 430 -0.44 -37.43 4.12
CA ASN A 430 -1.00 -38.74 3.72
C ASN A 430 -2.54 -38.78 3.66
N ARG A 431 -3.16 -37.73 3.12
CA ARG A 431 -4.62 -37.60 2.96
C ARG A 431 -5.05 -37.78 1.50
N GLY A 432 -6.36 -37.89 1.29
CA GLY A 432 -6.96 -37.89 -0.04
C GLY A 432 -6.63 -36.61 -0.81
N MET A 433 -6.22 -36.75 -2.07
CA MET A 433 -5.85 -35.63 -2.95
C MET A 433 -7.08 -34.85 -3.46
N SER A 434 -8.27 -35.42 -3.31
CA SER A 434 -9.57 -34.77 -3.47
C SER A 434 -10.27 -34.69 -2.11
N ASN A 435 -10.72 -33.49 -1.71
CA ASN A 435 -11.40 -33.25 -0.43
C ASN A 435 -10.67 -33.77 0.81
N GLY A 436 -9.35 -33.53 0.91
CA GLY A 436 -8.52 -33.95 2.06
C GLY A 436 -8.83 -33.23 3.40
N GLY A 437 -9.79 -32.28 3.39
CA GLY A 437 -10.36 -31.65 4.57
C GLY A 437 -9.43 -30.70 5.32
N LEU A 438 -9.81 -30.39 6.55
CA LEU A 438 -9.22 -29.34 7.38
C LEU A 438 -7.77 -29.64 7.75
N ILE A 439 -6.85 -28.76 7.37
CA ILE A 439 -5.51 -28.76 7.95
C ILE A 439 -5.58 -27.99 9.26
N VAL A 440 -5.44 -28.69 10.38
CA VAL A 440 -5.56 -28.13 11.73
C VAL A 440 -4.23 -27.51 12.12
N GLY A 441 -4.19 -26.19 12.15
CA GLY A 441 -3.00 -25.45 12.52
C GLY A 441 -3.19 -24.36 13.56
N THR A 442 -2.08 -23.78 13.97
CA THR A 442 -2.01 -22.70 14.96
C THR A 442 -0.95 -21.66 14.59
N ILE A 443 -0.90 -20.60 15.39
CA ILE A 443 0.15 -19.58 15.39
C ILE A 443 0.88 -19.69 16.73
N ILE A 444 2.21 -19.68 16.72
CA ILE A 444 2.96 -19.63 17.99
C ILE A 444 2.68 -18.30 18.70
N LYS A 445 2.28 -18.40 19.97
CA LYS A 445 2.02 -17.27 20.88
C LYS A 445 2.93 -17.36 22.11
N PRO A 446 3.30 -16.25 22.78
CA PRO A 446 3.04 -14.84 22.47
C PRO A 446 3.54 -14.39 21.09
N LYS A 447 3.00 -13.28 20.56
CA LYS A 447 3.30 -12.79 19.19
C LYS A 447 4.80 -12.56 19.00
N LEU A 448 5.44 -11.92 19.97
CA LEU A 448 6.88 -11.81 20.15
C LEU A 448 7.22 -12.05 21.63
N GLY A 449 8.48 -12.31 21.93
CA GLY A 449 9.01 -12.52 23.29
C GLY A 449 9.55 -13.92 23.56
N LEU A 450 9.06 -14.97 22.88
CA LEU A 450 9.64 -16.31 23.04
C LEU A 450 11.08 -16.39 22.53
N GLN A 451 11.95 -16.93 23.37
CA GLN A 451 13.31 -17.32 23.01
C GLN A 451 13.32 -18.67 22.23
N PRO A 452 14.43 -19.03 21.55
CA PRO A 452 14.50 -20.18 20.62
C PRO A 452 14.02 -21.52 21.19
N LYS A 453 14.44 -21.87 22.41
CA LYS A 453 14.07 -23.14 23.03
C LYS A 453 12.58 -23.20 23.44
N PRO A 454 12.02 -22.23 24.20
CA PRO A 454 10.58 -22.14 24.45
C PRO A 454 9.73 -22.16 23.17
N PHE A 455 10.22 -21.56 22.07
CA PHE A 455 9.56 -21.60 20.77
C PHE A 455 9.47 -23.04 20.22
N GLY A 456 10.57 -23.80 20.23
CA GLY A 456 10.60 -25.21 19.83
C GLY A 456 9.72 -26.09 20.73
N GLU A 457 9.72 -25.86 22.04
CA GLU A 457 8.87 -26.57 23.00
C GLU A 457 7.38 -26.32 22.76
N ALA A 458 6.98 -25.07 22.46
CA ALA A 458 5.62 -24.74 22.05
C ALA A 458 5.21 -25.41 20.72
N CYS A 459 6.13 -25.48 19.75
CA CYS A 459 5.91 -26.18 18.49
C CYS A 459 5.65 -27.68 18.69
N TYR A 460 6.53 -28.34 19.45
CA TYR A 460 6.39 -29.75 19.81
C TYR A 460 5.05 -30.02 20.51
N ALA A 461 4.71 -29.21 21.51
CA ALA A 461 3.49 -29.38 22.30
C ALA A 461 2.20 -29.30 21.46
N PHE A 462 2.15 -28.42 20.45
CA PHE A 462 1.01 -28.39 19.52
C PHE A 462 1.00 -29.57 18.54
N TRP A 463 2.15 -29.92 17.94
CA TRP A 463 2.23 -30.99 16.94
C TRP A 463 1.90 -32.38 17.49
N GLN A 464 1.84 -32.57 18.81
CA GLN A 464 1.27 -33.76 19.44
C GLN A 464 -0.23 -33.99 19.16
N GLY A 465 -0.95 -33.00 18.58
CA GLY A 465 -2.33 -33.15 18.11
C GLY A 465 -2.64 -32.47 16.76
N GLY A 466 -1.92 -31.39 16.43
CA GLY A 466 -2.12 -30.61 15.20
C GLY A 466 -1.27 -31.05 14.01
N ASP A 467 -1.58 -30.46 12.86
CA ASP A 467 -0.88 -30.66 11.58
C ASP A 467 0.15 -29.55 11.31
N PHE A 468 -0.28 -28.28 11.44
CA PHE A 468 0.40 -27.12 10.85
C PHE A 468 0.72 -26.00 11.87
N ILE A 469 1.88 -25.37 11.76
CA ILE A 469 2.23 -24.19 12.58
C ILE A 469 2.71 -23.08 11.66
N LYS A 470 2.23 -21.84 11.83
CA LYS A 470 2.88 -20.65 11.26
C LYS A 470 3.67 -19.89 12.33
N ASN A 471 4.76 -19.25 11.91
CA ASN A 471 5.23 -18.06 12.61
C ASN A 471 4.07 -17.04 12.71
N ASP A 472 3.98 -16.34 13.84
CA ASP A 472 3.21 -15.10 13.89
C ASP A 472 3.88 -14.03 13.02
N GLU A 473 3.13 -13.08 12.49
CA GLU A 473 3.63 -12.27 11.37
C GLU A 473 4.94 -11.49 11.58
N PRO A 474 5.28 -10.95 12.78
CA PRO A 474 6.55 -10.24 12.95
C PRO A 474 7.71 -11.16 13.33
N GLN A 475 7.47 -12.45 13.62
CA GLN A 475 8.52 -13.36 14.08
C GLN A 475 9.49 -13.67 12.94
N GLY A 476 10.78 -13.40 13.13
CA GLY A 476 11.80 -13.68 12.12
C GLY A 476 13.17 -13.91 12.75
N ASN A 477 13.94 -12.83 12.91
CA ASN A 477 15.30 -12.81 13.44
C ASN A 477 15.49 -11.62 14.42
N GLN A 478 14.52 -11.43 15.32
CA GLN A 478 14.69 -10.55 16.48
C GLN A 478 15.95 -10.95 17.26
N VAL A 479 16.63 -9.96 17.85
CA VAL A 479 17.93 -10.18 18.52
C VAL A 479 17.86 -11.12 19.73
N PHE A 480 16.68 -11.37 20.29
CA PHE A 480 16.41 -12.31 21.38
C PHE A 480 15.92 -13.70 20.93
N CYS A 481 15.62 -13.88 19.64
CA CYS A 481 15.16 -15.14 19.05
C CYS A 481 15.63 -15.21 17.60
N GLN A 482 16.94 -15.38 17.44
CA GLN A 482 17.57 -15.34 16.12
C GLN A 482 17.22 -16.59 15.31
N MET A 483 17.08 -16.42 13.99
CA MET A 483 16.64 -17.50 13.09
C MET A 483 17.60 -18.70 13.10
N ASN A 484 18.90 -18.44 13.27
CA ASN A 484 19.97 -19.44 13.36
C ASN A 484 19.91 -20.31 14.64
N GLU A 485 19.16 -19.90 15.66
CA GLU A 485 18.95 -20.65 16.91
C GLU A 485 17.52 -21.23 16.96
N CYS A 486 16.52 -20.47 16.52
CA CYS A 486 15.11 -20.85 16.57
C CYS A 486 14.75 -21.98 15.59
N ILE A 487 15.16 -21.88 14.32
CA ILE A 487 14.81 -22.88 13.30
C ILE A 487 15.37 -24.28 13.63
N PRO A 488 16.61 -24.45 14.13
CA PRO A 488 17.08 -25.75 14.63
C PRO A 488 16.19 -26.36 15.73
N GLU A 489 15.71 -25.57 16.69
CA GLU A 489 14.80 -26.05 17.74
C GLU A 489 13.41 -26.43 17.17
N VAL A 490 12.90 -25.70 16.17
CA VAL A 490 11.68 -26.07 15.42
C VAL A 490 11.85 -27.40 14.67
N VAL A 491 12.98 -27.61 13.97
CA VAL A 491 13.24 -28.87 13.23
C VAL A 491 13.39 -30.06 14.19
N LYS A 492 14.04 -29.85 15.33
CA LYS A 492 14.16 -30.83 16.41
C LYS A 492 12.79 -31.20 16.99
N ALA A 493 11.94 -30.21 17.26
CA ALA A 493 10.56 -30.40 17.70
C ALA A 493 9.72 -31.18 16.66
N MET A 494 9.83 -30.84 15.38
CA MET A 494 9.14 -31.53 14.29
C MET A 494 9.56 -33.01 14.20
N ARG A 495 10.87 -33.30 14.24
CA ARG A 495 11.39 -34.68 14.20
C ARG A 495 10.90 -35.52 15.39
N ALA A 496 10.84 -34.94 16.58
CA ALA A 496 10.28 -35.62 17.76
C ALA A 496 8.79 -35.90 17.60
N ALA A 497 7.98 -34.90 17.22
CA ALA A 497 6.55 -35.06 17.04
C ALA A 497 6.18 -36.05 15.92
N ILE A 498 6.91 -36.08 14.79
CA ILE A 498 6.71 -37.08 13.73
C ILE A 498 7.01 -38.49 14.26
N LYS A 499 8.14 -38.66 14.97
CA LYS A 499 8.55 -39.97 15.53
C LYS A 499 7.52 -40.53 16.50
N GLU A 500 6.89 -39.70 17.33
CA GLU A 500 5.98 -40.12 18.39
C GLU A 500 4.52 -40.25 17.92
N THR A 501 4.07 -39.38 17.02
CA THR A 501 2.68 -39.41 16.51
C THR A 501 2.50 -40.26 15.25
N GLY A 502 3.60 -40.71 14.63
CA GLY A 502 3.58 -41.40 13.32
C GLY A 502 3.05 -40.54 12.16
N SER A 503 2.74 -39.28 12.41
CA SER A 503 2.07 -38.37 11.49
C SER A 503 3.03 -37.30 11.01
N SER A 504 2.99 -36.99 9.71
CA SER A 504 3.71 -35.86 9.14
C SER A 504 3.21 -34.52 9.73
N LYS A 505 4.07 -33.51 9.75
CA LYS A 505 3.82 -32.19 10.35
C LYS A 505 4.27 -31.09 9.39
N LEU A 506 3.67 -29.91 9.47
CA LEU A 506 3.95 -28.78 8.59
C LEU A 506 4.34 -27.53 9.40
N PHE A 507 5.31 -26.77 8.89
CA PHE A 507 5.73 -25.48 9.46
C PHE A 507 5.77 -24.39 8.37
N SER A 508 5.26 -23.20 8.67
CA SER A 508 5.28 -22.04 7.78
C SER A 508 6.23 -20.98 8.34
N ALA A 509 7.46 -20.99 7.83
CA ALA A 509 8.53 -20.10 8.28
C ALA A 509 8.36 -18.71 7.65
N ASN A 510 8.43 -17.65 8.47
CA ASN A 510 8.44 -16.29 7.94
C ASN A 510 9.78 -15.98 7.25
N ILE A 511 9.71 -15.56 5.99
CA ILE A 511 10.90 -15.12 5.23
C ILE A 511 10.79 -13.66 4.77
N THR A 512 9.80 -12.90 5.26
CA THR A 512 9.60 -11.48 4.93
C THR A 512 10.87 -10.67 5.23
N ALA A 513 11.26 -9.80 4.30
CA ALA A 513 12.28 -8.77 4.49
C ALA A 513 12.17 -7.67 3.42
N ASP A 514 12.73 -6.50 3.69
CA ASP A 514 12.90 -5.43 2.68
C ASP A 514 13.90 -5.84 1.58
N ASP A 515 14.92 -6.65 1.87
CA ASP A 515 15.88 -7.12 0.87
C ASP A 515 15.51 -8.53 0.37
N PRO A 516 15.25 -8.74 -0.93
CA PRO A 516 15.06 -10.06 -1.51
C PRO A 516 16.24 -11.01 -1.32
N ASN A 517 17.48 -10.51 -1.23
CA ASN A 517 18.63 -11.35 -0.90
C ASN A 517 18.51 -11.91 0.51
N GLU A 518 17.98 -11.12 1.46
CA GLU A 518 17.64 -11.57 2.80
C GLU A 518 16.49 -12.60 2.74
N MET A 519 15.41 -12.37 2.00
CA MET A 519 14.32 -13.35 1.84
C MET A 519 14.82 -14.69 1.27
N ILE A 520 15.69 -14.63 0.26
CA ILE A 520 16.32 -15.80 -0.38
C ILE A 520 17.29 -16.48 0.60
N ALA A 521 18.05 -15.72 1.40
CA ALA A 521 18.94 -16.26 2.42
C ALA A 521 18.15 -16.97 3.54
N ARG A 522 17.08 -16.35 4.05
CA ARG A 522 16.14 -16.94 5.01
C ARG A 522 15.57 -18.26 4.47
N GLY A 523 15.01 -18.26 3.26
CA GLY A 523 14.45 -19.46 2.65
C GLY A 523 15.47 -20.58 2.44
N LYS A 524 16.67 -20.27 1.91
CA LYS A 524 17.77 -21.24 1.76
C LYS A 524 18.25 -21.77 3.11
N TYR A 525 18.39 -20.90 4.11
CA TYR A 525 18.79 -21.29 5.46
C TYR A 525 17.77 -22.26 6.08
N VAL A 526 16.48 -21.90 6.06
CA VAL A 526 15.40 -22.74 6.58
C VAL A 526 15.41 -24.13 5.92
N LEU A 527 15.43 -24.20 4.57
CA LEU A 527 15.48 -25.49 3.87
C LEU A 527 16.75 -26.30 4.21
N SER A 528 17.89 -25.65 4.43
CA SER A 528 19.12 -26.34 4.85
C SER A 528 18.98 -27.01 6.23
N GLN A 529 18.22 -26.42 7.15
CA GLN A 529 17.99 -26.99 8.48
C GLN A 529 16.95 -28.12 8.45
N PHE A 530 15.85 -27.93 7.71
CA PHE A 530 14.83 -28.98 7.53
C PHE A 530 15.40 -30.22 6.82
N GLY A 531 16.25 -30.01 5.81
CA GLY A 531 16.95 -31.09 5.10
C GLY A 531 15.97 -32.03 4.40
N PRO A 532 15.93 -33.33 4.72
CA PRO A 532 14.92 -34.26 4.17
C PRO A 532 13.46 -33.86 4.44
N LEU A 533 13.20 -33.05 5.46
CA LEU A 533 11.87 -32.49 5.76
C LEU A 533 11.58 -31.20 4.96
N GLY A 534 12.32 -30.92 3.90
CA GLY A 534 12.19 -29.66 3.14
C GLY A 534 10.79 -29.41 2.59
N GLU A 535 10.05 -30.46 2.18
CA GLU A 535 8.65 -30.32 1.72
C GLU A 535 7.65 -30.06 2.86
N ASN A 536 8.02 -30.34 4.11
CA ASN A 536 7.22 -30.01 5.29
C ASN A 536 7.23 -28.49 5.61
N CYS A 537 8.03 -27.70 4.89
CA CYS A 537 8.19 -26.27 5.14
C CYS A 537 7.49 -25.40 4.09
N ALA A 538 6.46 -24.67 4.51
CA ALA A 538 5.88 -23.56 3.77
C ALA A 538 6.64 -22.26 4.06
N PHE A 539 6.56 -21.28 3.17
CA PHE A 539 7.11 -19.94 3.39
C PHE A 539 6.01 -18.90 3.55
N LEU A 540 6.08 -18.14 4.65
CA LEU A 540 5.21 -17.01 4.93
C LEU A 540 5.85 -15.70 4.50
N VAL A 541 5.06 -14.85 3.86
CA VAL A 541 5.43 -13.48 3.47
C VAL A 541 4.28 -12.52 3.79
N ASP A 542 4.58 -11.41 4.46
CA ASP A 542 3.65 -10.30 4.70
C ASP A 542 3.46 -9.44 3.44
N GLY A 543 2.76 -9.98 2.45
CA GLY A 543 2.68 -9.43 1.09
C GLY A 543 2.03 -8.04 0.96
N TYR A 544 1.31 -7.55 1.96
CA TYR A 544 0.74 -6.20 1.93
C TYR A 544 1.73 -5.12 2.39
N VAL A 545 2.42 -5.31 3.52
CA VAL A 545 3.40 -4.34 4.05
C VAL A 545 4.77 -4.42 3.36
N ALA A 546 5.20 -5.61 2.91
CA ALA A 546 6.39 -5.74 2.07
C ALA A 546 6.12 -5.40 0.60
N GLY A 547 4.89 -5.66 0.13
CA GLY A 547 4.41 -5.41 -1.23
C GLY A 547 4.37 -6.66 -2.13
N GLY A 548 3.73 -6.51 -3.30
CA GLY A 548 3.57 -7.60 -4.27
C GLY A 548 4.91 -8.20 -4.72
N THR A 549 5.94 -7.36 -4.83
CA THR A 549 7.31 -7.77 -5.16
C THR A 549 7.84 -8.88 -4.22
N ALA A 550 7.56 -8.81 -2.91
CA ALA A 550 8.01 -9.81 -1.94
C ALA A 550 7.34 -11.18 -2.14
N ILE A 551 6.10 -11.22 -2.64
CA ILE A 551 5.38 -12.45 -2.98
C ILE A 551 6.01 -13.10 -4.21
N THR A 552 6.28 -12.31 -5.25
CA THR A 552 6.95 -12.77 -6.47
C THR A 552 8.36 -13.31 -6.19
N VAL A 553 9.13 -12.69 -5.29
CA VAL A 553 10.42 -13.23 -4.80
C VAL A 553 10.27 -14.67 -4.31
N ALA A 554 9.35 -14.92 -3.38
CA ALA A 554 9.16 -16.24 -2.81
C ALA A 554 8.60 -17.22 -3.86
N ARG A 555 7.62 -16.79 -4.66
CA ARG A 555 6.96 -17.58 -5.72
C ARG A 555 7.93 -18.06 -6.80
N ARG A 556 8.92 -17.25 -7.17
CA ARG A 556 9.87 -17.56 -8.25
C ARG A 556 11.15 -18.24 -7.76
N ASN A 557 11.64 -17.91 -6.55
CA ASN A 557 12.85 -18.56 -5.99
C ASN A 557 12.55 -19.89 -5.30
N PHE A 558 11.33 -20.09 -4.79
CA PHE A 558 10.93 -21.31 -4.07
C PHE A 558 9.61 -21.90 -4.57
N PRO A 559 9.42 -22.12 -5.90
CA PRO A 559 8.14 -22.51 -6.48
C PRO A 559 7.61 -23.86 -5.95
N SER A 560 8.49 -24.76 -5.52
CA SER A 560 8.12 -26.07 -4.96
C SER A 560 7.67 -26.02 -3.49
N GLN A 561 7.73 -24.86 -2.84
CA GLN A 561 7.24 -24.68 -1.46
C GLN A 561 5.90 -23.96 -1.46
N PHE A 562 5.04 -24.31 -0.50
CA PHE A 562 3.76 -23.64 -0.34
C PHE A 562 3.99 -22.18 0.08
N LEU A 563 3.53 -21.24 -0.74
CA LEU A 563 3.61 -19.81 -0.49
C LEU A 563 2.38 -19.31 0.28
N HIS A 564 2.59 -19.01 1.55
CA HIS A 564 1.62 -18.51 2.50
C HIS A 564 1.62 -16.98 2.49
N TYR A 565 0.68 -16.37 1.79
CA TYR A 565 0.45 -14.93 1.82
C TYR A 565 -0.20 -14.56 3.16
N HIS A 566 0.54 -13.83 3.99
CA HIS A 566 0.00 -13.15 5.16
C HIS A 566 -0.30 -11.69 4.83
N ARG A 567 -1.44 -11.17 5.31
CA ARG A 567 -2.01 -9.88 4.84
C ARG A 567 -1.91 -8.75 5.88
N ALA A 568 -0.93 -8.78 6.77
CA ALA A 568 -0.74 -7.76 7.80
C ALA A 568 -0.82 -6.33 7.20
N GLY A 569 -1.58 -5.45 7.83
CA GLY A 569 -1.81 -4.06 7.40
C GLY A 569 -2.96 -3.83 6.43
N HIS A 570 -3.50 -4.88 5.77
CA HIS A 570 -4.49 -4.75 4.69
C HIS A 570 -5.76 -3.95 5.09
N GLY A 571 -6.17 -4.04 6.35
CA GLY A 571 -7.35 -3.37 6.89
C GLY A 571 -7.34 -1.85 6.72
N ALA A 572 -6.16 -1.24 6.53
CA ALA A 572 -6.02 0.18 6.23
C ALA A 572 -6.84 0.61 5.01
N ILE A 573 -6.91 -0.24 3.97
CA ILE A 573 -7.66 0.04 2.73
C ILE A 573 -8.82 -0.92 2.52
N THR A 574 -8.71 -2.19 2.94
CA THR A 574 -9.76 -3.18 2.64
C THR A 574 -10.96 -3.09 3.58
N SER A 575 -10.85 -2.46 4.76
CA SER A 575 -11.99 -2.32 5.68
C SER A 575 -13.16 -1.63 4.96
N PRO A 576 -14.42 -2.09 5.17
CA PRO A 576 -15.61 -1.42 4.64
C PRO A 576 -15.76 0.05 5.09
N GLN A 577 -15.07 0.46 6.16
CA GLN A 577 -15.05 1.84 6.64
C GLN A 577 -14.16 2.76 5.80
N THR A 578 -13.13 2.22 5.13
CA THR A 578 -12.26 3.01 4.23
C THR A 578 -12.86 3.05 2.82
N GLN A 579 -13.18 4.22 2.29
CA GLN A 579 -13.73 4.38 0.92
C GLN A 579 -12.67 4.51 -0.20
N ARG A 580 -11.40 4.17 0.09
CA ARG A 580 -10.27 4.24 -0.86
C ARG A 580 -9.62 2.87 -1.07
N GLY A 581 -8.78 2.76 -2.09
CA GLY A 581 -8.03 1.55 -2.39
C GLY A 581 -8.90 0.45 -3.01
N TYR A 582 -8.93 -0.73 -2.41
CA TYR A 582 -9.66 -1.89 -2.94
C TYR A 582 -10.22 -2.77 -1.82
N THR A 583 -11.27 -3.55 -2.12
CA THR A 583 -11.91 -4.46 -1.14
C THR A 583 -11.03 -5.67 -0.77
N ALA A 584 -11.40 -6.37 0.31
CA ALA A 584 -10.76 -7.63 0.68
C ALA A 584 -10.89 -8.68 -0.44
N PHE A 585 -12.03 -8.71 -1.14
CA PHE A 585 -12.28 -9.56 -2.30
C PHE A 585 -11.24 -9.34 -3.41
N VAL A 586 -11.03 -8.08 -3.81
CA VAL A 586 -10.03 -7.71 -4.84
C VAL A 586 -8.61 -8.07 -4.40
N HIS A 587 -8.25 -7.77 -3.14
CA HIS A 587 -6.94 -8.12 -2.58
C HIS A 587 -6.66 -9.63 -2.65
N THR A 588 -7.66 -10.44 -2.31
CA THR A 588 -7.54 -11.91 -2.40
C THR A 588 -7.54 -12.42 -3.84
N LYS A 589 -8.39 -11.89 -4.74
CA LYS A 589 -8.41 -12.24 -6.17
C LYS A 589 -7.03 -11.99 -6.80
N ILE A 590 -6.42 -10.84 -6.50
CA ILE A 590 -5.04 -10.50 -6.88
C ILE A 590 -4.02 -11.52 -6.36
N SER A 591 -4.18 -12.02 -5.13
CA SER A 591 -3.23 -12.99 -4.55
C SER A 591 -3.15 -14.32 -5.31
N ARG A 592 -4.26 -14.78 -5.93
CA ARG A 592 -4.27 -15.97 -6.81
C ARG A 592 -3.50 -15.68 -8.09
N VAL A 593 -3.77 -14.53 -8.71
CA VAL A 593 -3.09 -14.06 -9.94
C VAL A 593 -1.57 -14.02 -9.76
N ILE A 594 -1.05 -13.41 -8.67
CA ILE A 594 0.40 -13.34 -8.39
C ILE A 594 0.99 -14.63 -7.78
N GLY A 595 0.17 -15.64 -7.52
CA GLY A 595 0.62 -17.00 -7.24
C GLY A 595 0.79 -17.41 -5.78
N ALA A 596 0.04 -16.83 -4.85
CA ALA A 596 -0.05 -17.34 -3.48
C ALA A 596 -0.64 -18.77 -3.44
N SER A 597 0.02 -19.71 -2.77
CA SER A 597 -0.51 -21.07 -2.52
C SER A 597 -1.67 -21.07 -1.53
N GLY A 598 -1.67 -20.11 -0.60
CA GLY A 598 -2.79 -19.80 0.26
C GLY A 598 -2.70 -18.39 0.81
N ILE A 599 -3.85 -17.77 1.05
CA ILE A 599 -3.96 -16.43 1.64
C ILE A 599 -4.93 -16.45 2.81
N HIS A 600 -4.64 -15.63 3.82
CA HIS A 600 -5.62 -15.29 4.85
C HIS A 600 -6.87 -14.64 4.23
N THR A 601 -8.01 -15.33 4.21
CA THR A 601 -9.28 -14.76 3.70
C THR A 601 -10.08 -14.05 4.79
N GLY A 602 -9.89 -14.44 6.04
CA GLY A 602 -10.60 -13.91 7.21
C GLY A 602 -11.38 -15.03 7.88
N THR A 603 -12.50 -14.67 8.53
CA THR A 603 -13.33 -15.61 9.28
C THR A 603 -14.82 -15.50 8.94
N MET A 604 -15.20 -14.71 7.92
CA MET A 604 -16.60 -14.56 7.49
C MET A 604 -17.55 -14.15 8.64
N SER A 605 -17.14 -13.17 9.45
CA SER A 605 -17.73 -12.77 10.74
C SER A 605 -17.64 -13.77 11.91
N PHE A 606 -17.12 -14.99 11.74
CA PHE A 606 -17.06 -15.99 12.82
C PHE A 606 -15.89 -15.82 13.81
N GLY A 607 -14.96 -14.89 13.57
CA GLY A 607 -13.77 -14.63 14.40
C GLY A 607 -13.73 -13.21 15.00
N LYS A 608 -12.52 -12.68 15.27
CA LYS A 608 -12.31 -11.37 15.93
C LYS A 608 -12.09 -10.18 14.98
N MET A 609 -11.76 -10.46 13.72
CA MET A 609 -11.44 -9.45 12.70
C MET A 609 -12.71 -9.05 11.95
N GLU A 610 -12.71 -7.87 11.32
CA GLU A 610 -13.80 -7.48 10.41
C GLU A 610 -13.95 -8.45 9.23
N GLY A 611 -15.19 -8.70 8.83
CA GLY A 611 -15.59 -9.57 7.72
C GLY A 611 -17.10 -9.79 7.69
N ASP A 612 -17.63 -10.31 6.59
CA ASP A 612 -19.06 -10.62 6.39
C ASP A 612 -19.29 -12.11 6.06
N ALA A 613 -20.49 -12.63 6.28
CA ALA A 613 -20.84 -14.00 5.89
C ALA A 613 -20.73 -14.22 4.36
N SER A 614 -20.91 -13.16 3.56
CA SER A 614 -20.71 -13.16 2.10
C SER A 614 -19.25 -13.31 1.67
N ASP A 615 -18.27 -13.16 2.57
CA ASP A 615 -16.85 -13.40 2.29
C ASP A 615 -16.57 -14.87 1.89
N LYS A 616 -17.55 -15.79 2.00
CA LYS A 616 -17.48 -17.11 1.36
C LYS A 616 -17.27 -17.05 -0.16
N ASN A 617 -17.77 -16.00 -0.82
CA ASN A 617 -17.54 -15.79 -2.25
C ASN A 617 -16.05 -15.55 -2.57
N ILE A 618 -15.25 -15.09 -1.60
CA ILE A 618 -13.80 -15.05 -1.72
C ILE A 618 -13.24 -16.48 -1.80
N ALA A 619 -13.73 -17.42 -1.00
CA ALA A 619 -13.25 -18.79 -1.04
C ALA A 619 -13.53 -19.45 -2.41
N PHE A 620 -14.74 -19.28 -2.94
CA PHE A 620 -15.11 -19.76 -4.28
C PHE A 620 -14.22 -19.14 -5.37
N MET A 621 -14.06 -17.81 -5.37
CA MET A 621 -13.17 -17.09 -6.30
C MET A 621 -11.68 -17.52 -6.21
N LEU A 622 -11.25 -18.12 -5.09
CA LEU A 622 -9.89 -18.65 -4.92
C LEU A 622 -9.76 -20.15 -5.24
N GLN A 623 -10.84 -20.94 -5.13
CA GLN A 623 -10.79 -22.40 -5.21
C GLN A 623 -11.38 -22.98 -6.49
N ASP A 624 -12.42 -22.36 -7.03
CA ASP A 624 -13.11 -22.84 -8.22
C ASP A 624 -12.42 -22.34 -9.51
N ASP A 625 -12.63 -23.02 -10.63
CA ASP A 625 -12.09 -22.60 -11.93
C ASP A 625 -12.99 -21.56 -12.63
N GLU A 626 -14.23 -21.40 -12.16
CA GLU A 626 -15.22 -20.42 -12.60
C GLU A 626 -15.93 -19.89 -11.36
N ALA A 627 -16.04 -18.57 -11.19
CA ALA A 627 -16.69 -17.97 -10.03
C ALA A 627 -17.24 -16.57 -10.32
N ASP A 628 -18.28 -16.17 -9.60
CA ASP A 628 -18.85 -14.82 -9.66
C ASP A 628 -18.24 -13.92 -8.59
N GLY A 629 -17.72 -12.76 -9.02
CA GLY A 629 -17.40 -11.64 -8.13
C GLY A 629 -18.60 -10.72 -7.89
N PRO A 630 -18.40 -9.61 -7.15
CA PRO A 630 -19.45 -8.62 -6.93
C PRO A 630 -19.99 -7.97 -8.22
N TYR A 631 -19.20 -7.94 -9.29
CA TYR A 631 -19.60 -7.38 -10.59
C TYR A 631 -19.33 -8.30 -11.77
N TYR A 632 -18.25 -9.09 -11.75
CA TYR A 632 -17.81 -9.84 -12.92
C TYR A 632 -17.68 -11.34 -12.64
N HIS A 633 -18.22 -12.15 -13.55
CA HIS A 633 -17.86 -13.56 -13.68
C HIS A 633 -16.37 -13.69 -14.08
N GLN A 634 -15.67 -14.69 -13.54
CA GLN A 634 -14.26 -14.95 -13.85
C GLN A 634 -14.01 -16.44 -14.08
N GLU A 635 -13.70 -16.78 -15.32
CA GLU A 635 -13.03 -18.04 -15.68
C GLU A 635 -11.53 -17.94 -15.35
N TRP A 636 -10.97 -18.98 -14.75
CA TRP A 636 -9.58 -19.07 -14.31
C TRP A 636 -8.69 -19.94 -15.22
N GLU A 637 -9.27 -20.62 -16.22
CA GLU A 637 -8.54 -21.30 -17.30
C GLU A 637 -7.54 -22.36 -16.78
N GLY A 638 -7.92 -23.10 -15.74
CA GLY A 638 -7.08 -24.10 -15.08
C GLY A 638 -6.00 -23.53 -14.16
N MET A 639 -5.99 -22.22 -13.86
CA MET A 639 -5.07 -21.64 -12.89
C MET A 639 -5.31 -22.27 -11.51
N LYS A 640 -4.27 -22.90 -10.93
CA LYS A 640 -4.36 -23.59 -9.64
C LYS A 640 -5.07 -22.75 -8.58
N GLN A 641 -5.87 -23.41 -7.74
CA GLN A 641 -6.50 -22.78 -6.59
C GLN A 641 -5.48 -22.18 -5.61
N THR A 642 -5.86 -21.07 -4.99
CA THR A 642 -5.24 -20.52 -3.78
C THR A 642 -6.04 -20.97 -2.57
N THR A 643 -5.37 -21.51 -1.57
CA THR A 643 -6.03 -22.06 -0.37
C THR A 643 -6.56 -20.95 0.54
N PRO A 644 -7.84 -20.96 0.95
CA PRO A 644 -8.32 -20.08 2.02
C PRO A 644 -7.67 -20.47 3.36
N ILE A 645 -6.98 -19.52 3.98
CA ILE A 645 -6.40 -19.66 5.32
C ILE A 645 -7.30 -18.90 6.30
N ILE A 646 -7.88 -19.63 7.24
CA ILE A 646 -8.88 -19.13 8.19
C ILE A 646 -8.19 -18.84 9.52
N SER A 647 -8.19 -17.56 9.93
CA SER A 647 -7.39 -17.09 11.05
C SER A 647 -7.96 -15.82 11.70
N GLY A 648 -7.68 -15.64 13.00
CA GLY A 648 -8.09 -14.46 13.77
C GLY A 648 -9.28 -14.71 14.69
N GLY A 649 -9.01 -15.17 15.92
CA GLY A 649 -10.04 -15.38 16.95
C GLY A 649 -10.85 -16.67 16.82
N MET A 650 -10.43 -17.62 15.97
CA MET A 650 -11.08 -18.93 15.85
C MET A 650 -10.69 -19.88 16.98
N ASN A 651 -11.63 -20.74 17.36
CA ASN A 651 -11.47 -21.89 18.26
C ASN A 651 -12.41 -23.03 17.80
N ALA A 652 -12.30 -24.20 18.43
CA ALA A 652 -13.10 -25.39 18.11
C ALA A 652 -14.62 -25.14 18.05
N LEU A 653 -15.15 -24.29 18.92
CA LEU A 653 -16.59 -24.02 19.06
C LEU A 653 -17.16 -23.24 17.87
N ARG A 654 -16.34 -22.43 17.20
CA ARG A 654 -16.72 -21.57 16.06
C ARG A 654 -16.67 -22.29 14.71
N LEU A 655 -15.94 -23.41 14.61
CA LEU A 655 -15.71 -24.12 13.35
C LEU A 655 -16.96 -24.73 12.70
N PRO A 656 -17.89 -25.39 13.42
CA PRO A 656 -19.03 -26.05 12.78
C PRO A 656 -19.93 -25.08 12.02
N ALA A 657 -20.23 -23.91 12.61
CA ALA A 657 -21.04 -22.88 11.96
C ALA A 657 -20.30 -22.21 10.79
N PHE A 658 -18.99 -22.03 10.89
CA PHE A 658 -18.14 -21.55 9.79
C PHE A 658 -18.17 -22.51 8.59
N PHE A 659 -18.00 -23.82 8.82
CA PHE A 659 -18.06 -24.82 7.74
C PHE A 659 -19.45 -24.96 7.15
N GLU A 660 -20.52 -24.73 7.92
CA GLU A 660 -21.87 -24.71 7.36
C GLU A 660 -22.12 -23.50 6.46
N ASN A 661 -21.58 -22.31 6.79
CA ASN A 661 -21.66 -21.15 5.90
C ASN A 661 -20.85 -21.33 4.60
N LEU A 662 -19.66 -21.91 4.70
CA LEU A 662 -18.75 -22.16 3.56
C LEU A 662 -19.19 -23.36 2.70
N GLY A 663 -19.82 -24.36 3.29
CA GLY A 663 -20.26 -25.60 2.64
C GLY A 663 -19.23 -26.73 2.65
N HIS A 664 -17.93 -26.45 2.89
CA HIS A 664 -16.85 -27.43 2.95
C HIS A 664 -15.76 -27.07 3.96
N SER A 665 -14.89 -28.04 4.28
CA SER A 665 -13.76 -27.88 5.20
C SER A 665 -12.37 -27.94 4.55
N ASN A 666 -12.28 -27.79 3.21
CA ASN A 666 -11.04 -27.80 2.43
C ASN A 666 -10.20 -26.52 2.60
N VAL A 667 -9.79 -26.22 3.82
CA VAL A 667 -9.10 -24.99 4.22
C VAL A 667 -7.95 -25.28 5.20
N ILE A 668 -7.08 -24.29 5.41
CA ILE A 668 -6.09 -24.30 6.50
C ILE A 668 -6.63 -23.44 7.64
N LEU A 669 -6.80 -24.02 8.83
CA LEU A 669 -7.10 -23.26 10.05
C LEU A 669 -5.80 -22.85 10.74
N THR A 670 -5.73 -21.62 11.26
CA THR A 670 -4.71 -21.23 12.23
C THR A 670 -5.34 -20.61 13.49
N ALA A 671 -5.53 -21.45 14.52
CA ALA A 671 -6.17 -21.09 15.79
C ALA A 671 -5.11 -20.85 16.89
N GLY A 672 -4.53 -19.65 16.94
CA GLY A 672 -3.51 -19.26 17.94
C GLY A 672 -4.03 -19.36 19.38
N GLY A 673 -4.84 -18.38 19.78
CA GLY A 673 -5.52 -18.40 21.09
C GLY A 673 -6.50 -19.57 21.25
N GLY A 674 -7.10 -20.05 20.15
CA GLY A 674 -7.99 -21.21 20.17
C GLY A 674 -7.32 -22.53 20.57
N SER A 675 -6.00 -22.68 20.32
CA SER A 675 -5.23 -23.85 20.77
C SER A 675 -4.42 -23.57 22.04
N PHE A 676 -3.61 -22.51 22.09
CA PHE A 676 -2.75 -22.20 23.24
C PHE A 676 -3.51 -21.66 24.46
N GLY A 677 -4.74 -21.18 24.28
CA GLY A 677 -5.63 -20.77 25.38
C GLY A 677 -6.48 -21.92 25.94
N HIS A 678 -6.46 -23.12 25.34
CA HIS A 678 -7.22 -24.27 25.83
C HIS A 678 -6.78 -24.67 27.24
N LYS A 679 -7.73 -24.93 28.16
CA LYS A 679 -7.43 -25.14 29.60
C LYS A 679 -6.41 -26.25 29.88
N ASP A 680 -6.38 -27.29 29.04
CA ASP A 680 -5.46 -28.44 29.15
C ASP A 680 -4.23 -28.32 28.22
N GLY A 681 -3.96 -27.12 27.69
CA GLY A 681 -2.82 -26.83 26.84
C GLY A 681 -3.01 -27.13 25.34
N PRO A 682 -1.95 -26.91 24.52
CA PRO A 682 -2.07 -26.83 23.07
C PRO A 682 -2.36 -28.16 22.36
N LYS A 683 -2.00 -29.31 22.94
CA LYS A 683 -2.34 -30.63 22.35
C LYS A 683 -3.87 -30.85 22.35
N PRO A 684 -4.58 -30.79 23.49
CA PRO A 684 -6.05 -30.79 23.50
C PRO A 684 -6.66 -29.63 22.70
N GLY A 685 -6.04 -28.44 22.71
CA GLY A 685 -6.45 -27.32 21.86
C GLY A 685 -6.39 -27.61 20.35
N ALA A 686 -5.46 -28.45 19.90
CA ALA A 686 -5.38 -28.91 18.51
C ALA A 686 -6.40 -30.01 18.21
N ILE A 687 -6.52 -30.99 19.11
CA ILE A 687 -7.44 -32.13 18.98
C ILE A 687 -8.91 -31.63 18.93
N SER A 688 -9.28 -30.71 19.82
CA SER A 688 -10.62 -30.09 19.82
C SER A 688 -10.94 -29.36 18.51
N CYS A 689 -9.96 -28.71 17.86
CA CYS A 689 -10.17 -28.09 16.56
C CYS A 689 -10.41 -29.13 15.44
N ARG A 690 -9.79 -30.31 15.51
CA ARG A 690 -10.08 -31.44 14.62
C ARG A 690 -11.48 -32.01 14.87
N GLN A 691 -11.82 -32.22 16.14
CA GLN A 691 -13.14 -32.64 16.60
C GLN A 691 -14.24 -31.64 16.19
N GLY A 692 -13.94 -30.35 16.03
CA GLY A 692 -14.84 -29.35 15.45
C GLY A 692 -15.17 -29.56 13.96
N GLU A 693 -14.25 -30.13 13.17
CA GLU A 693 -14.54 -30.56 11.80
C GLU A 693 -15.31 -31.89 11.78
N GLU A 694 -14.87 -32.85 12.59
CA GLU A 694 -15.46 -34.19 12.68
C GLU A 694 -16.92 -34.13 13.14
N SER A 695 -17.23 -33.35 14.18
CA SER A 695 -18.58 -33.16 14.69
C SER A 695 -19.53 -32.50 13.68
N TRP A 696 -19.05 -31.52 12.89
CA TRP A 696 -19.82 -30.96 11.77
C TRP A 696 -20.10 -32.00 10.69
N LYS A 697 -19.09 -32.79 10.29
CA LYS A 697 -19.25 -33.88 9.29
C LYS A 697 -20.23 -34.96 9.78
N GLU A 698 -20.15 -35.37 11.04
CA GLU A 698 -21.03 -36.39 11.61
C GLU A 698 -22.47 -35.90 11.78
N TRP A 699 -22.67 -34.64 12.19
CA TRP A 699 -23.99 -34.01 12.18
C TRP A 699 -24.56 -33.93 10.76
N LYS A 700 -23.78 -33.47 9.78
CA LYS A 700 -24.20 -33.36 8.38
C LYS A 700 -24.47 -34.71 7.71
N ALA A 701 -23.88 -35.79 8.22
CA ALA A 701 -24.17 -37.18 7.86
C ALA A 701 -25.40 -37.78 8.60
N GLY A 702 -26.07 -37.00 9.47
CA GLY A 702 -27.29 -37.42 10.18
C GLY A 702 -27.05 -38.34 11.39
N LYS A 703 -25.81 -38.46 11.89
CA LYS A 703 -25.46 -39.39 12.98
C LYS A 703 -26.28 -39.18 14.27
N PHE A 704 -26.69 -37.94 14.53
CA PHE A 704 -27.44 -37.54 15.71
C PHE A 704 -28.96 -37.43 15.47
N GLY A 705 -29.45 -37.85 14.31
CA GLY A 705 -30.84 -37.67 13.90
C GLY A 705 -31.16 -36.24 13.45
N ASP A 706 -32.46 -35.91 13.41
CA ASP A 706 -32.95 -34.57 13.07
C ASP A 706 -32.85 -33.64 14.29
N VAL A 707 -31.63 -33.13 14.51
CA VAL A 707 -31.30 -32.20 15.60
C VAL A 707 -30.60 -30.96 15.05
N SER A 708 -30.69 -29.84 15.77
CA SER A 708 -29.97 -28.62 15.39
C SER A 708 -28.46 -28.85 15.34
N LEU A 709 -27.73 -28.05 14.54
CA LEU A 709 -26.26 -28.09 14.52
C LEU A 709 -25.71 -27.99 15.94
N SER A 710 -26.19 -27.02 16.73
CA SER A 710 -25.82 -26.82 18.14
C SER A 710 -25.96 -28.11 18.95
N ASP A 711 -27.12 -28.77 18.88
CA ASP A 711 -27.36 -29.99 19.64
C ASP A 711 -26.47 -31.15 19.15
N GLY A 712 -26.27 -31.30 17.84
CA GLY A 712 -25.36 -32.30 17.28
C GLY A 712 -23.91 -32.16 17.77
N ILE A 713 -23.39 -30.93 17.88
CA ILE A 713 -22.05 -30.69 18.42
C ILE A 713 -21.99 -30.98 19.92
N ILE A 714 -23.05 -30.66 20.68
CA ILE A 714 -23.14 -30.99 22.11
C ILE A 714 -23.19 -32.51 22.32
N GLU A 715 -23.96 -33.26 21.52
CA GLU A 715 -23.99 -34.73 21.57
C GLU A 715 -22.63 -35.34 21.25
N PHE A 716 -21.91 -34.81 20.24
CA PHE A 716 -20.52 -35.21 19.96
C PHE A 716 -19.59 -34.92 21.15
N ALA A 717 -19.69 -33.76 21.78
CA ALA A 717 -18.84 -33.35 22.89
C ALA A 717 -19.01 -34.22 24.16
N LYS A 718 -20.13 -34.95 24.33
CA LYS A 718 -20.31 -35.88 25.45
C LYS A 718 -19.31 -37.04 25.49
N THR A 719 -18.72 -37.39 24.35
CA THR A 719 -17.75 -38.49 24.21
C THR A 719 -16.33 -38.04 23.85
N HIS A 720 -16.10 -36.73 23.73
CA HIS A 720 -14.84 -36.13 23.28
C HIS A 720 -14.37 -35.07 24.28
N GLU A 721 -13.50 -35.48 25.21
CA GLU A 721 -13.10 -34.64 26.36
C GLU A 721 -12.31 -33.39 25.94
N GLU A 722 -11.60 -33.38 24.80
CA GLU A 722 -10.93 -32.17 24.32
C GLU A 722 -11.92 -31.13 23.79
N LEU A 723 -12.91 -31.51 22.97
CA LEU A 723 -13.97 -30.58 22.54
C LEU A 723 -14.77 -30.06 23.74
N LYS A 724 -15.14 -30.93 24.69
CA LYS A 724 -15.75 -30.54 25.97
C LYS A 724 -14.85 -29.62 26.79
N GLY A 725 -13.53 -29.81 26.73
CA GLY A 725 -12.53 -28.90 27.29
C GLY A 725 -12.58 -27.50 26.65
N ALA A 726 -12.87 -27.40 25.36
CA ALA A 726 -13.05 -26.14 24.67
C ALA A 726 -14.33 -25.40 25.12
N PHE A 727 -15.45 -26.10 25.36
CA PHE A 727 -16.65 -25.52 25.99
C PHE A 727 -16.34 -24.89 27.35
N LEU A 728 -15.58 -25.61 28.19
CA LEU A 728 -15.16 -25.15 29.52
C LEU A 728 -14.15 -23.99 29.47
N THR A 729 -13.35 -23.90 28.41
CA THR A 729 -12.36 -22.83 28.18
C THR A 729 -13.04 -21.56 27.69
N PHE A 730 -13.82 -21.66 26.62
CA PHE A 730 -14.37 -20.51 25.89
C PHE A 730 -15.85 -20.29 26.27
N GLN A 731 -16.14 -20.21 27.58
CA GLN A 731 -17.52 -20.27 28.10
C GLN A 731 -18.46 -19.20 27.51
N LYS A 732 -17.95 -18.00 27.17
CA LYS A 732 -18.76 -16.96 26.50
C LYS A 732 -19.18 -17.37 25.09
N ASP A 733 -18.27 -17.97 24.32
CA ASP A 733 -18.59 -18.51 23.00
C ASP A 733 -19.56 -19.69 23.13
N ALA A 734 -19.36 -20.55 24.13
CA ALA A 734 -20.24 -21.67 24.42
C ALA A 734 -21.67 -21.20 24.81
N ASP A 735 -21.78 -20.22 25.70
CA ASP A 735 -23.07 -19.64 26.12
C ASP A 735 -23.81 -18.93 24.98
N GLN A 736 -23.08 -18.36 24.01
CA GLN A 736 -23.65 -17.67 22.85
C GLN A 736 -24.03 -18.60 21.69
N ILE A 737 -23.19 -19.58 21.37
CA ILE A 737 -23.35 -20.45 20.20
C ILE A 737 -24.16 -21.72 20.55
N TYR A 738 -24.07 -22.20 21.79
CA TYR A 738 -24.61 -23.48 22.25
C TYR A 738 -25.47 -23.32 23.52
N PRO A 739 -26.62 -22.62 23.46
CA PRO A 739 -27.45 -22.37 24.64
C PRO A 739 -27.88 -23.66 25.34
N GLY A 740 -27.71 -23.69 26.66
CA GLY A 740 -27.97 -24.86 27.51
C GLY A 740 -26.89 -25.94 27.49
N TRP A 741 -25.67 -25.64 27.01
CA TRP A 741 -24.56 -26.61 27.01
C TRP A 741 -24.16 -27.07 28.41
N LYS A 742 -24.28 -26.21 29.44
CA LYS A 742 -23.88 -26.51 30.82
C LYS A 742 -24.71 -27.67 31.37
N GLU A 743 -26.02 -27.61 31.22
CA GLU A 743 -26.96 -28.64 31.62
C GLU A 743 -26.75 -29.92 30.80
N LYS A 744 -26.61 -29.80 29.47
CA LYS A 744 -26.46 -30.93 28.54
C LYS A 744 -25.12 -31.67 28.68
N LEU A 745 -24.06 -31.00 29.14
CA LEU A 745 -22.73 -31.58 29.40
C LEU A 745 -22.45 -31.84 30.90
N GLY A 746 -23.41 -31.56 31.79
CA GLY A 746 -23.33 -31.87 33.22
C GLY A 746 -22.40 -30.95 34.03
N TYR A 747 -22.25 -29.68 33.65
CA TYR A 747 -21.40 -28.70 34.32
C TYR A 747 -22.15 -27.86 35.35
N THR A 748 -21.59 -27.73 36.56
CA THR A 748 -22.23 -27.09 37.72
C THR A 748 -21.35 -26.01 38.41
N GLY A 749 -20.30 -25.51 37.73
CA GLY A 749 -19.36 -24.53 38.28
C GLY A 749 -19.55 -23.09 37.80
N GLU A 750 -18.96 -22.13 38.50
CA GLU A 750 -18.89 -20.71 38.09
C GLU A 750 -17.65 -20.41 37.21
N SER A 751 -17.76 -19.36 36.38
CA SER A 751 -16.78 -19.04 35.32
C SER A 751 -15.49 -18.39 35.83
N SER A 752 -14.35 -18.72 35.22
CA SER A 752 -13.02 -18.21 35.61
C SER A 752 -12.26 -17.39 34.54
N VAL A 753 -12.82 -17.17 33.35
CA VAL A 753 -12.10 -16.48 32.24
C VAL A 753 -12.98 -15.41 31.57
N GLN A 754 -12.45 -14.19 31.43
CA GLN A 754 -13.08 -13.10 30.68
C GLN A 754 -12.54 -13.04 29.24
N ALA A 755 -13.44 -13.04 28.25
CA ALA A 755 -13.18 -12.71 26.85
C ALA A 755 -14.17 -11.62 26.36
N ALA A 756 -13.94 -11.04 25.19
CA ALA A 756 -14.75 -9.95 24.63
C ALA A 756 -16.22 -10.35 24.35
N THR A 757 -17.12 -9.37 24.27
CA THR A 757 -18.55 -9.58 23.98
C THR A 757 -18.87 -9.36 22.50
N PHE A 758 -19.49 -10.34 21.85
CA PHE A 758 -20.05 -10.25 20.49
C PHE A 758 -21.58 -10.45 20.52
N ASP A 759 -22.30 -9.98 19.50
CA ASP A 759 -23.77 -9.93 19.48
C ASP A 759 -24.31 -10.58 18.19
N TRP A 760 -24.95 -11.74 18.35
CA TRP A 760 -25.40 -12.59 17.24
C TRP A 760 -26.80 -12.21 16.72
N ALA A 761 -27.54 -11.34 17.41
CA ALA A 761 -28.96 -11.08 17.12
C ALA A 761 -29.21 -10.13 15.93
N LYS A 762 -28.16 -9.58 15.31
CA LYS A 762 -28.25 -8.70 14.12
C LYS A 762 -27.39 -9.20 12.96
N LYS A 763 -27.90 -10.19 12.20
CA LYS A 763 -27.71 -10.32 10.72
C LYS A 763 -28.49 -11.46 10.04
N ALA A 764 -29.68 -11.83 10.55
CA ALA A 764 -30.60 -12.73 9.83
C ALA A 764 -31.42 -12.04 8.70
N ALA A 765 -31.10 -10.79 8.38
CA ALA A 765 -31.76 -9.99 7.35
C ALA A 765 -30.71 -9.38 6.40
N ALA A 766 -30.15 -10.23 5.54
CA ALA A 766 -29.23 -9.84 4.46
C ALA A 766 -29.43 -10.79 3.25
N ALA A 767 -30.68 -10.92 2.81
CA ALA A 767 -31.07 -11.69 1.63
C ALA A 767 -32.12 -10.90 0.83
N SER A 768 -31.75 -9.67 0.45
CA SER A 768 -32.57 -8.79 -0.40
C SER A 768 -31.70 -7.66 -0.96
N PHE A 769 -31.10 -7.89 -2.13
CA PHE A 769 -30.55 -6.83 -2.98
C PHE A 769 -31.29 -6.80 -4.31
N VAL A 770 -32.58 -6.43 -4.23
CA VAL A 770 -33.35 -5.83 -5.32
C VAL A 770 -34.20 -4.73 -4.67
N GLY A 771 -34.15 -3.53 -5.24
CA GLY A 771 -34.39 -2.26 -4.54
C GLY A 771 -35.65 -2.12 -3.68
N SER A 772 -35.47 -1.52 -2.50
CA SER A 772 -36.46 -0.63 -1.86
C SER A 772 -35.83 0.23 -0.77
N SER A 773 -36.16 1.52 -0.77
CA SER A 773 -35.65 2.52 0.19
C SER A 773 -36.41 2.48 1.53
N VAL A 774 -35.71 2.33 2.66
CA VAL A 774 -36.31 2.52 4.00
C VAL A 774 -35.33 3.24 4.94
N ALA A 775 -35.81 4.29 5.61
CA ALA A 775 -35.03 5.09 6.55
C ALA A 775 -34.77 4.36 7.89
N PRO A 776 -33.67 4.67 8.61
CA PRO A 776 -33.28 3.93 9.82
C PRO A 776 -34.10 4.31 11.05
N ALA A 777 -34.60 3.32 11.77
CA ALA A 777 -35.20 3.49 13.09
C ALA A 777 -34.17 3.24 14.20
N GLN A 778 -33.96 4.22 15.08
CA GLN A 778 -33.14 4.06 16.29
C GLN A 778 -33.85 3.17 17.32
N LYS A 779 -33.09 2.23 17.91
CA LYS A 779 -33.38 1.64 19.22
C LYS A 779 -32.09 1.51 20.01
N GLU A 780 -32.06 2.17 21.16
CA GLU A 780 -30.98 2.06 22.14
C GLU A 780 -31.08 0.74 22.91
N SER A 781 -29.95 0.09 23.13
CA SER A 781 -29.81 -1.01 24.09
C SER A 781 -28.51 -0.82 24.87
N SER A 782 -28.62 -0.39 26.13
CA SER A 782 -27.51 0.07 26.97
C SER A 782 -26.73 -1.07 27.64
N VAL A 783 -26.26 -2.05 26.86
CA VAL A 783 -25.30 -3.06 27.33
C VAL A 783 -23.89 -2.59 26.96
N ALA A 784 -23.14 -2.10 27.95
CA ALA A 784 -21.77 -1.66 27.76
C ALA A 784 -20.88 -2.83 27.29
N ARG A 785 -20.43 -2.78 26.03
CA ARG A 785 -19.51 -3.78 25.43
C ARG A 785 -18.11 -3.48 25.94
N ARG A 786 -17.45 -4.47 26.57
CA ARG A 786 -16.11 -4.28 27.14
C ARG A 786 -15.06 -4.94 26.26
N ALA A 787 -13.97 -4.23 26.00
CA ALA A 787 -12.71 -4.83 25.55
C ALA A 787 -12.16 -5.78 26.63
N LEU A 788 -11.18 -6.60 26.26
CA LEU A 788 -10.32 -7.23 27.25
C LEU A 788 -9.41 -6.14 27.83
N ASP A 789 -9.64 -5.74 29.08
CA ASP A 789 -8.79 -4.74 29.72
C ASP A 789 -7.43 -5.35 30.08
N GLN A 790 -6.40 -4.92 29.35
CA GLN A 790 -5.00 -5.29 29.57
C GLN A 790 -4.14 -4.06 29.95
N SER A 791 -4.78 -2.96 30.38
CA SER A 791 -4.11 -1.68 30.71
C SER A 791 -3.02 -1.84 31.76
N SER A 792 -3.24 -2.69 32.78
CA SER A 792 -2.27 -3.02 33.83
C SER A 792 -0.97 -3.71 33.36
N ARG A 793 -0.87 -4.05 32.06
CA ARG A 793 0.33 -4.63 31.43
C ARG A 793 0.85 -3.80 30.26
N TYR A 794 -0.04 -3.29 29.39
CA TYR A 794 0.34 -2.63 28.14
C TYR A 794 0.16 -1.10 28.17
N ALA A 795 -0.08 -0.51 29.35
CA ALA A 795 -0.04 0.93 29.54
C ALA A 795 0.78 1.30 30.79
N ASP A 796 1.66 2.29 30.65
CA ASP A 796 2.37 2.93 31.74
C ASP A 796 2.44 4.43 31.47
N LEU A 797 1.41 5.16 31.94
CA LEU A 797 1.29 6.60 31.79
C LEU A 797 2.20 7.39 32.75
N SER A 798 3.13 6.72 33.46
CA SER A 798 4.17 7.37 34.27
C SER A 798 5.50 7.53 33.53
N LEU A 799 5.65 6.94 32.34
CA LEU A 799 6.83 7.08 31.49
C LEU A 799 6.92 8.49 30.89
N ASP A 800 8.07 9.12 31.04
CA ASP A 800 8.37 10.44 30.47
C ASP A 800 8.90 10.33 29.02
N GLU A 801 8.41 11.20 28.14
CA GLU A 801 8.77 11.19 26.71
C GLU A 801 10.21 11.64 26.45
N GLU A 802 10.72 12.63 27.20
CA GLU A 802 12.11 13.08 27.08
C GLU A 802 13.06 12.00 27.57
N GLU A 803 12.74 11.29 28.65
CA GLU A 803 13.50 10.12 29.11
C GLU A 803 13.46 8.97 28.09
N LEU A 804 12.31 8.68 27.48
CA LEU A 804 12.20 7.64 26.44
C LEU A 804 13.08 7.95 25.22
N ILE A 805 13.04 9.20 24.74
CA ILE A 805 13.88 9.74 23.65
C ILE A 805 15.37 9.63 24.03
N LYS A 806 15.76 10.20 25.18
CA LYS A 806 17.14 10.23 25.68
C LYS A 806 17.72 8.84 25.92
N ASN A 807 16.91 7.88 26.35
CA ASN A 807 17.34 6.49 26.52
C ASN A 807 17.60 5.78 25.19
N GLY A 808 17.02 6.24 24.08
CA GLY A 808 17.30 5.75 22.72
C GLY A 808 16.96 4.28 22.46
N LYS A 809 16.15 3.64 23.33
CA LYS A 809 15.81 2.21 23.26
C LYS A 809 14.45 1.94 22.61
N HIS A 810 13.62 2.96 22.42
CA HIS A 810 12.25 2.83 21.93
C HIS A 810 12.06 3.59 20.62
N LEU A 811 11.36 2.96 19.68
CA LEU A 811 10.71 3.65 18.58
C LEU A 811 9.36 4.13 19.10
N LEU A 812 9.07 5.43 18.99
CA LEU A 812 7.82 6.02 19.49
C LEU A 812 6.88 6.25 18.32
N VAL A 813 5.60 5.93 18.48
CA VAL A 813 4.58 6.11 17.43
C VAL A 813 3.40 6.89 18.00
N ALA A 814 3.08 8.02 17.39
CA ALA A 814 1.91 8.82 17.71
C ALA A 814 0.76 8.46 16.76
N TYR A 815 -0.41 8.16 17.33
CA TYR A 815 -1.62 7.79 16.62
C TYR A 815 -2.76 8.75 16.96
N ILE A 816 -3.61 9.01 15.97
CA ILE A 816 -5.02 9.34 16.23
C ILE A 816 -5.80 8.02 16.18
N MET A 817 -6.47 7.65 17.26
CA MET A 817 -7.17 6.37 17.42
C MET A 817 -8.51 6.58 18.11
N LYS A 818 -9.56 6.01 17.53
CA LYS A 818 -10.91 6.07 18.09
C LYS A 818 -11.42 4.65 18.39
N PRO A 819 -11.81 4.33 19.64
CA PRO A 819 -12.55 3.12 19.97
C PRO A 819 -13.95 3.13 19.34
N LYS A 820 -14.51 1.97 19.00
CA LYS A 820 -15.92 1.90 18.59
C LYS A 820 -16.83 2.29 19.77
N ALA A 821 -17.98 2.87 19.44
CA ALA A 821 -18.95 3.33 20.44
C ALA A 821 -19.26 2.26 21.51
N GLY A 822 -19.04 2.63 22.78
CA GLY A 822 -19.26 1.78 23.95
C GLY A 822 -18.01 1.10 24.52
N TYR A 823 -16.88 1.14 23.82
CA TYR A 823 -15.58 0.65 24.33
C TYR A 823 -14.81 1.76 25.08
N ASP A 824 -14.01 1.37 26.08
CA ASP A 824 -13.16 2.28 26.84
C ASP A 824 -11.86 2.63 26.09
N TYR A 825 -11.40 3.87 26.20
CA TYR A 825 -10.25 4.38 25.45
C TYR A 825 -8.93 3.74 25.88
N LEU A 826 -8.64 3.70 27.19
CA LEU A 826 -7.38 3.16 27.70
C LEU A 826 -7.30 1.64 27.51
N ALA A 827 -8.40 0.92 27.74
CA ALA A 827 -8.47 -0.51 27.50
C ALA A 827 -8.28 -0.85 26.01
N THR A 828 -8.86 -0.05 25.10
CA THR A 828 -8.70 -0.23 23.65
C THR A 828 -7.26 0.09 23.20
N ALA A 829 -6.67 1.18 23.70
CA ALA A 829 -5.27 1.53 23.43
C ALA A 829 -4.29 0.45 23.95
N ALA A 830 -4.53 -0.09 25.15
CA ALA A 830 -3.73 -1.17 25.70
C ALA A 830 -3.87 -2.48 24.90
N HIS A 831 -5.07 -2.83 24.44
CA HIS A 831 -5.30 -3.97 23.54
C HIS A 831 -4.63 -3.75 22.17
N PHE A 832 -4.61 -2.52 21.65
CA PHE A 832 -3.90 -2.13 20.43
C PHE A 832 -2.38 -2.33 20.60
N ALA A 833 -1.79 -1.83 21.69
CA ALA A 833 -0.39 -2.03 22.02
C ALA A 833 -0.03 -3.52 22.18
N ALA A 834 -0.90 -4.30 22.83
CA ALA A 834 -0.76 -5.75 22.99
C ALA A 834 -0.71 -6.49 21.65
N GLU A 835 -1.70 -6.27 20.76
CA GLU A 835 -1.75 -6.92 19.44
C GLU A 835 -0.63 -6.44 18.49
N SER A 836 -0.02 -5.26 18.72
CA SER A 836 1.19 -4.79 18.03
C SER A 836 2.53 -5.21 18.66
N SER A 837 2.55 -6.09 19.66
CA SER A 837 3.80 -6.51 20.32
C SER A 837 3.83 -7.99 20.69
N THR A 838 3.51 -8.34 21.94
CA THR A 838 3.62 -9.70 22.48
C THR A 838 2.26 -10.38 22.65
N GLY A 839 1.18 -9.60 22.68
CA GLY A 839 -0.12 -10.00 23.18
C GLY A 839 -1.00 -10.80 22.22
N THR A 840 -2.15 -11.19 22.78
CA THR A 840 -3.34 -11.64 22.06
C THR A 840 -4.55 -11.46 23.00
N ASN A 841 -5.75 -11.44 22.43
CA ASN A 841 -7.05 -11.39 23.12
C ASN A 841 -7.38 -12.52 24.14
N VAL A 842 -6.42 -13.35 24.57
CA VAL A 842 -6.56 -14.37 25.63
C VAL A 842 -5.23 -14.54 26.37
N ASN A 843 -5.26 -14.97 27.64
CA ASN A 843 -4.04 -15.38 28.34
C ASN A 843 -3.45 -16.64 27.66
N VAL A 844 -2.15 -16.61 27.36
CA VAL A 844 -1.43 -17.74 26.74
C VAL A 844 -0.41 -18.32 27.72
N CYS A 845 -0.37 -19.65 27.82
CA CYS A 845 0.43 -20.39 28.81
C CYS A 845 1.96 -20.25 28.67
N THR A 846 2.41 -19.55 27.63
CA THR A 846 3.81 -19.39 27.21
C THR A 846 4.39 -18.00 27.52
N THR A 847 3.66 -17.12 28.20
CA THR A 847 4.19 -15.79 28.62
C THR A 847 5.10 -15.92 29.82
N ASP A 848 6.36 -15.51 29.68
CA ASP A 848 7.35 -15.40 30.77
C ASP A 848 7.68 -13.94 31.12
N ASP A 849 8.60 -13.73 32.08
CA ASP A 849 8.99 -12.37 32.50
C ASP A 849 9.85 -11.64 31.46
N PHE A 850 10.60 -12.36 30.62
CA PHE A 850 11.32 -11.75 29.50
C PHE A 850 10.33 -11.22 28.44
N THR A 851 9.29 -11.98 28.12
CA THR A 851 8.20 -11.55 27.23
C THR A 851 7.60 -10.21 27.71
N LYS A 852 7.30 -10.08 29.01
CA LYS A 852 6.79 -8.83 29.59
C LYS A 852 7.77 -7.66 29.44
N SER A 853 9.08 -7.93 29.55
CA SER A 853 10.12 -6.90 29.44
C SER A 853 10.28 -6.29 28.03
N VAL A 854 9.61 -6.87 27.01
CA VAL A 854 9.59 -6.35 25.63
C VAL A 854 8.18 -5.96 25.16
N ASP A 855 7.21 -5.82 26.07
CA ASP A 855 5.89 -5.29 25.73
C ASP A 855 5.98 -3.88 25.14
N ALA A 856 5.15 -3.57 24.14
CA ALA A 856 4.95 -2.19 23.72
C ALA A 856 3.96 -1.51 24.69
N LEU A 857 4.28 -0.30 25.13
CA LEU A 857 3.54 0.38 26.20
C LEU A 857 2.89 1.66 25.68
N VAL A 858 1.58 1.80 25.92
CA VAL A 858 0.89 3.09 25.83
C VAL A 858 1.41 3.97 26.97
N TYR A 859 2.07 5.08 26.65
CA TYR A 859 2.61 6.00 27.65
C TYR A 859 1.89 7.35 27.67
N TYR A 860 1.08 7.64 26.65
CA TYR A 860 0.26 8.84 26.58
C TYR A 860 -1.08 8.53 25.93
N ILE A 861 -2.15 9.11 26.47
CA ILE A 861 -3.48 9.18 25.86
C ILE A 861 -4.08 10.58 26.06
N ASP A 862 -4.78 11.07 25.05
CA ASP A 862 -5.72 12.18 25.16
C ASP A 862 -7.03 11.77 24.47
N PRO A 863 -8.01 11.24 25.24
CA PRO A 863 -9.29 10.81 24.67
C PRO A 863 -10.13 11.94 24.06
N ASP A 864 -9.93 13.20 24.46
CA ASP A 864 -10.70 14.34 23.94
C ASP A 864 -10.22 14.75 22.54
N ASN A 865 -8.92 14.56 22.27
CA ASN A 865 -8.31 14.78 20.95
C ASN A 865 -8.08 13.49 20.15
N GLU A 866 -8.59 12.34 20.64
CA GLU A 866 -8.38 11.00 20.06
C GLU A 866 -6.89 10.61 19.90
N GLU A 867 -5.98 11.12 20.74
CA GLU A 867 -4.54 10.83 20.65
C GLU A 867 -4.12 9.64 21.51
N MET A 868 -3.15 8.86 21.03
CA MET A 868 -2.37 7.95 21.85
C MET A 868 -0.94 7.86 21.35
N LYS A 869 0.02 7.69 22.28
CA LYS A 869 1.43 7.40 21.92
C LYS A 869 1.87 6.08 22.52
N ILE A 870 2.57 5.28 21.72
CA ILE A 870 3.06 3.94 22.08
C ILE A 870 4.57 3.89 21.93
N ALA A 871 5.25 3.41 22.97
CA ALA A 871 6.68 3.15 22.98
C ALA A 871 6.94 1.67 22.64
N TYR A 872 7.64 1.41 21.55
CA TYR A 872 8.01 0.08 21.08
C TYR A 872 9.48 -0.21 21.39
N PRO A 873 9.82 -1.18 22.25
CA PRO A 873 11.19 -1.59 22.47
C PRO A 873 11.85 -2.01 21.15
N THR A 874 13.00 -1.42 20.83
CA THR A 874 13.74 -1.70 19.57
C THR A 874 14.16 -3.16 19.38
N LEU A 875 14.05 -3.97 20.43
CA LEU A 875 14.24 -5.42 20.42
C LEU A 875 13.14 -6.18 19.66
N LEU A 876 11.92 -5.63 19.58
CA LEU A 876 10.77 -6.24 18.88
C LEU A 876 10.96 -6.32 17.37
N PHE A 877 11.73 -5.40 16.78
CA PHE A 877 11.88 -5.31 15.34
C PHE A 877 12.93 -6.29 14.80
N ASP A 878 12.55 -6.95 13.73
CA ASP A 878 13.35 -7.92 13.00
C ASP A 878 14.57 -7.27 12.33
N ARG A 879 15.62 -8.07 12.08
CA ARG A 879 16.86 -7.67 11.41
C ARG A 879 17.31 -8.73 10.41
N ASN A 880 17.99 -8.30 9.37
CA ASN A 880 18.56 -9.20 8.38
C ASN A 880 19.56 -10.21 9.00
N ILE A 881 19.49 -11.49 8.63
CA ILE A 881 20.51 -12.52 8.91
C ILE A 881 21.79 -12.29 8.09
N THR A 882 21.67 -11.61 6.95
CA THR A 882 22.75 -11.36 5.98
C THR A 882 23.70 -10.24 6.38
N ASP A 883 23.19 -9.13 6.94
CA ASP A 883 23.97 -7.93 7.28
C ASP A 883 23.60 -7.25 8.61
N GLY A 884 22.60 -7.77 9.35
CA GLY A 884 22.16 -7.21 10.63
C GLY A 884 21.39 -5.89 10.54
N ARG A 885 21.08 -5.38 9.34
CA ARG A 885 20.32 -4.14 9.15
C ARG A 885 18.85 -4.28 9.57
N ALA A 886 18.25 -3.16 9.91
CA ALA A 886 16.81 -3.07 10.21
C ALA A 886 16.00 -3.03 8.90
N MET A 887 14.73 -3.46 8.99
CA MET A 887 13.79 -3.50 7.87
C MET A 887 12.50 -2.75 8.21
N MET A 888 12.05 -1.91 7.28
CA MET A 888 10.85 -1.09 7.43
C MET A 888 9.59 -1.95 7.41
N CYS A 889 9.55 -3.04 6.62
CA CYS A 889 8.42 -3.97 6.64
C CYS A 889 8.13 -4.46 8.08
N SER A 890 9.15 -4.74 8.90
CA SER A 890 8.98 -5.14 10.30
C SER A 890 8.36 -4.04 11.17
N VAL A 891 8.77 -2.78 10.97
CA VAL A 891 8.17 -1.63 11.67
C VAL A 891 6.68 -1.49 11.31
N LEU A 892 6.33 -1.65 10.04
CA LEU A 892 4.95 -1.57 9.54
C LEU A 892 4.11 -2.80 9.94
N THR A 893 4.70 -3.99 9.99
CA THR A 893 4.06 -5.23 10.47
C THR A 893 3.59 -5.09 11.91
N LEU A 894 4.32 -4.37 12.77
CA LEU A 894 3.90 -4.10 14.15
C LEU A 894 2.98 -2.87 14.27
N SER A 895 3.38 -1.70 13.76
CA SER A 895 2.65 -0.43 13.96
C SER A 895 1.35 -0.30 13.17
N ILE A 896 1.18 -1.06 12.08
CA ILE A 896 -0.03 -1.06 11.25
C ILE A 896 -0.70 -2.44 11.37
N GLY A 897 0.03 -3.48 10.97
CA GLY A 897 -0.22 -4.88 11.37
C GLY A 897 -1.67 -5.36 11.35
N ASN A 898 -2.01 -6.14 12.38
CA ASN A 898 -3.39 -6.57 12.62
C ASN A 898 -4.28 -5.46 13.18
N ASN A 899 -3.68 -4.40 13.72
CA ASN A 899 -4.36 -3.35 14.46
C ASN A 899 -5.37 -2.57 13.60
N GLN A 900 -5.09 -2.43 12.31
CA GLN A 900 -6.02 -1.84 11.33
C GLN A 900 -7.28 -2.67 11.05
N GLY A 901 -7.43 -3.87 11.61
CA GLY A 901 -8.61 -4.72 11.47
C GLY A 901 -9.24 -5.17 12.80
N MET A 902 -8.85 -4.56 13.93
CA MET A 902 -9.36 -4.88 15.25
C MET A 902 -10.85 -4.54 15.40
N GLY A 903 -11.62 -5.48 15.94
CA GLY A 903 -13.08 -5.38 16.03
C GLY A 903 -13.61 -4.26 16.93
N ASP A 904 -12.81 -3.79 17.89
CA ASP A 904 -13.09 -2.74 18.89
C ASP A 904 -12.54 -1.35 18.53
N VAL A 905 -11.73 -1.24 17.46
CA VAL A 905 -11.16 0.02 16.98
C VAL A 905 -11.97 0.57 15.80
N GLU A 906 -12.56 1.77 15.94
CA GLU A 906 -13.30 2.45 14.87
C GLU A 906 -12.34 2.92 13.78
N TYR A 907 -11.19 3.46 14.18
CA TYR A 907 -10.05 3.73 13.31
C TYR A 907 -8.76 4.00 14.10
N GLY A 908 -7.63 3.96 13.41
CA GLY A 908 -6.32 4.27 13.97
C GLY A 908 -5.33 4.68 12.88
N LYS A 909 -4.75 5.87 12.97
CA LYS A 909 -3.83 6.42 11.96
C LYS A 909 -2.55 6.94 12.61
N ILE A 910 -1.40 6.53 12.10
CA ILE A 910 -0.10 7.05 12.53
C ILE A 910 0.11 8.46 11.99
N TYR A 911 0.43 9.41 12.86
CA TYR A 911 0.74 10.80 12.47
C TYR A 911 2.24 11.13 12.53
N ASP A 912 3.00 10.47 13.40
CA ASP A 912 4.46 10.60 13.48
C ASP A 912 5.11 9.31 14.04
N ILE A 913 6.37 9.08 13.69
CA ILE A 913 7.23 7.99 14.18
C ILE A 913 8.59 8.60 14.55
N TYR A 914 9.01 8.47 15.81
CA TYR A 914 10.38 8.78 16.24
C TYR A 914 11.29 7.56 16.07
N PHE A 915 12.39 7.73 15.33
CA PHE A 915 13.44 6.72 15.20
C PHE A 915 14.62 7.10 16.12
N PRO A 916 14.93 6.31 17.16
CA PRO A 916 16.06 6.63 18.03
C PRO A 916 17.39 6.44 17.28
N PRO A 917 18.41 7.28 17.53
CA PRO A 917 19.69 7.27 16.82
C PRO A 917 20.34 5.90 16.60
N ALA A 918 20.35 5.05 17.63
CA ALA A 918 20.98 3.74 17.57
C ALA A 918 20.24 2.76 16.63
N TYR A 919 18.94 2.93 16.44
CA TYR A 919 18.12 2.14 15.52
C TYR A 919 18.10 2.76 14.12
N LEU A 920 18.07 4.09 14.01
CA LEU A 920 18.13 4.81 12.73
C LEU A 920 19.38 4.44 11.92
N ARG A 921 20.54 4.31 12.58
CA ARG A 921 21.81 3.88 11.97
C ARG A 921 21.84 2.44 11.42
N LEU A 922 20.79 1.63 11.66
CA LEU A 922 20.68 0.27 11.09
C LEU A 922 20.08 0.27 9.68
N PHE A 923 19.44 1.36 9.25
CA PHE A 923 18.82 1.47 7.93
C PHE A 923 19.81 1.91 6.84
N ASP A 924 19.44 1.71 5.56
CA ASP A 924 20.32 2.03 4.44
C ASP A 924 20.46 3.54 4.19
N GLY A 925 19.36 4.30 4.31
CA GLY A 925 19.36 5.75 4.07
C GLY A 925 19.71 6.17 2.62
N PRO A 926 19.64 7.47 2.29
CA PRO A 926 19.91 7.94 0.94
C PRO A 926 21.41 8.01 0.65
N ASN A 927 21.85 7.48 -0.49
CA ASN A 927 23.26 7.60 -0.92
C ASN A 927 23.52 8.79 -1.86
N CYS A 928 22.50 9.31 -2.54
CA CYS A 928 22.59 10.48 -3.44
C CYS A 928 21.46 11.48 -3.13
N ASN A 929 21.64 12.76 -3.46
CA ASN A 929 20.63 13.81 -3.30
C ASN A 929 20.75 14.92 -4.38
N VAL A 930 20.06 16.05 -4.19
CA VAL A 930 20.04 17.17 -5.14
C VAL A 930 21.43 17.74 -5.47
N VAL A 931 22.39 17.66 -4.55
CA VAL A 931 23.76 18.16 -4.75
C VAL A 931 24.49 17.36 -5.82
N ASP A 932 24.24 16.06 -5.92
CA ASP A 932 24.76 15.22 -7.00
C ASP A 932 24.20 15.66 -8.37
N MET A 933 22.91 15.99 -8.44
CA MET A 933 22.29 16.47 -9.68
C MET A 933 22.79 17.87 -10.07
N TRP A 934 23.00 18.77 -9.11
CA TRP A 934 23.63 20.07 -9.35
C TRP A 934 25.07 19.94 -9.87
N ARG A 935 25.86 18.99 -9.33
CA ARG A 935 27.21 18.67 -9.85
C ARG A 935 27.15 18.30 -11.34
N ILE A 936 26.27 17.38 -11.72
CA ILE A 936 26.12 16.91 -13.11
C ILE A 936 25.67 18.03 -14.06
N LEU A 937 24.85 18.96 -13.55
CA LEU A 937 24.40 20.15 -14.28
C LEU A 937 25.42 21.32 -14.26
N ASN A 938 26.64 21.11 -13.75
CA ASN A 938 27.69 22.13 -13.59
C ASN A 938 27.24 23.38 -12.79
N ARG A 939 26.41 23.19 -11.77
CA ARG A 939 25.92 24.24 -10.87
C ARG A 939 26.68 24.26 -9.54
N GLY A 940 26.50 25.33 -8.77
CA GLY A 940 27.00 25.42 -7.39
C GLY A 940 26.45 24.29 -6.53
N MET A 941 27.32 23.64 -5.75
CA MET A 941 26.95 22.54 -4.85
C MET A 941 26.21 23.00 -3.60
N SER A 942 26.18 24.31 -3.34
CA SER A 942 25.30 24.96 -2.36
C SER A 942 24.31 25.88 -3.09
N ASN A 943 23.02 25.75 -2.77
CA ASN A 943 21.93 26.54 -3.36
C ASN A 943 21.90 26.57 -4.90
N GLY A 944 22.15 25.42 -5.55
CA GLY A 944 22.11 25.28 -7.02
C GLY A 944 20.73 25.48 -7.67
N GLY A 945 19.69 25.75 -6.86
CA GLY A 945 18.37 26.19 -7.29
C GLY A 945 17.52 25.09 -7.92
N LEU A 946 16.46 25.53 -8.59
CA LEU A 946 15.43 24.68 -9.18
C LEU A 946 16.00 23.80 -10.30
N ILE A 947 15.82 22.49 -10.19
CA ILE A 947 16.02 21.58 -11.33
C ILE A 947 14.71 21.56 -12.12
N VAL A 948 14.70 22.19 -13.30
CA VAL A 948 13.50 22.30 -14.14
C VAL A 948 13.35 21.02 -14.93
N GLY A 949 12.52 20.12 -14.41
CA GLY A 949 12.18 18.88 -15.07
C GLY A 949 10.73 18.77 -15.51
N THR A 950 10.47 17.77 -16.35
CA THR A 950 9.13 17.43 -16.83
C THR A 950 8.92 15.92 -16.90
N ILE A 951 7.66 15.57 -17.11
CA ILE A 951 7.22 14.24 -17.50
C ILE A 951 6.65 14.39 -18.90
N ILE A 952 7.05 13.54 -19.84
CA ILE A 952 6.45 13.59 -21.18
C ILE A 952 4.95 13.35 -21.07
N LYS A 953 4.17 14.12 -21.84
CA LYS A 953 2.72 13.95 -21.99
C LYS A 953 2.39 13.71 -23.46
N PRO A 954 1.25 13.06 -23.82
CA PRO A 954 0.33 12.31 -22.95
C PRO A 954 1.03 11.20 -22.13
N LYS A 955 0.44 10.76 -21.01
CA LYS A 955 1.07 9.81 -20.05
C LYS A 955 1.54 8.52 -20.72
N LEU A 956 0.73 8.06 -21.66
CA LEU A 956 0.88 6.89 -22.51
C LEU A 956 0.35 7.24 -23.91
N GLY A 957 0.63 6.38 -24.88
CA GLY A 957 0.10 6.48 -26.24
C GLY A 957 1.02 7.16 -27.26
N LEU A 958 2.07 7.88 -26.84
CA LEU A 958 3.04 8.41 -27.81
C LEU A 958 3.80 7.31 -28.53
N GLN A 959 3.83 7.39 -29.85
CA GLN A 959 4.75 6.60 -30.66
C GLN A 959 6.20 7.12 -30.54
N PRO A 960 7.20 6.27 -30.82
CA PRO A 960 8.64 6.56 -30.71
C PRO A 960 9.13 7.93 -31.18
N LYS A 961 8.81 8.33 -32.41
CA LYS A 961 9.30 9.58 -33.00
C LYS A 961 8.68 10.82 -32.35
N PRO A 962 7.34 10.94 -32.22
CA PRO A 962 6.70 11.99 -31.41
C PRO A 962 7.29 12.11 -29.99
N PHE A 963 7.63 11.00 -29.35
CA PHE A 963 8.25 11.01 -28.02
C PHE A 963 9.63 11.68 -28.02
N GLY A 964 10.52 11.35 -28.97
CA GLY A 964 11.82 12.02 -29.10
C GLY A 964 11.71 13.50 -29.48
N GLU A 965 10.77 13.87 -30.36
CA GLU A 965 10.50 15.27 -30.71
C GLU A 965 10.03 16.08 -29.49
N ALA A 966 9.16 15.50 -28.66
CA ALA A 966 8.74 16.06 -27.37
C ALA A 966 9.92 16.24 -26.39
N CYS A 967 10.82 15.26 -26.29
CA CYS A 967 12.03 15.35 -25.47
C CYS A 967 12.96 16.49 -25.93
N TYR A 968 13.23 16.58 -27.25
CA TYR A 968 14.07 17.64 -27.82
C TYR A 968 13.49 19.02 -27.51
N ALA A 969 12.19 19.20 -27.79
CA ALA A 969 11.51 20.46 -27.56
C ALA A 969 11.60 20.91 -26.09
N PHE A 970 11.47 20.01 -25.12
CA PHE A 970 11.63 20.39 -23.71
C PHE A 970 13.07 20.74 -23.33
N TRP A 971 14.06 19.91 -23.70
CA TRP A 971 15.46 20.11 -23.29
C TRP A 971 16.12 21.38 -23.83
N GLN A 972 15.53 22.02 -24.84
CA GLN A 972 15.91 23.35 -25.29
C GLN A 972 15.76 24.45 -24.21
N GLY A 973 14.97 24.21 -23.15
CA GLY A 973 14.84 25.10 -21.99
C GLY A 973 15.01 24.39 -20.63
N GLY A 974 14.70 23.10 -20.56
CA GLY A 974 14.73 22.32 -19.31
C GLY A 974 16.03 21.54 -19.06
N ASP A 975 16.11 20.98 -17.85
CA ASP A 975 17.26 20.22 -17.34
C ASP A 975 17.02 18.70 -17.36
N PHE A 976 15.83 18.25 -16.94
CA PHE A 976 15.54 16.87 -16.59
C PHE A 976 14.25 16.33 -17.23
N ILE A 977 14.28 15.13 -17.82
CA ILE A 977 13.07 14.43 -18.26
C ILE A 977 12.98 13.09 -17.52
N LYS A 978 11.80 12.76 -17.00
CA LYS A 978 11.45 11.38 -16.61
C LYS A 978 10.32 10.83 -17.48
N ASN A 979 10.34 9.52 -17.70
CA ASN A 979 9.13 8.82 -18.15
C ASN A 979 8.02 8.92 -17.09
N ASP A 980 6.78 8.79 -17.54
CA ASP A 980 5.63 8.72 -16.63
C ASP A 980 5.58 7.37 -15.89
N GLU A 981 4.86 7.28 -14.77
CA GLU A 981 4.88 6.05 -13.96
C GLU A 981 4.50 4.76 -14.72
N PRO A 982 3.44 4.71 -15.55
CA PRO A 982 3.11 3.47 -16.26
C PRO A 982 3.97 3.25 -17.51
N GLN A 983 4.75 4.23 -17.97
CA GLN A 983 5.31 4.25 -19.33
C GLN A 983 6.63 3.48 -19.43
N GLY A 984 6.58 2.16 -19.56
CA GLY A 984 7.73 1.27 -19.78
C GLY A 984 7.82 0.73 -21.19
N ASN A 985 7.47 -0.54 -21.41
CA ASN A 985 7.53 -1.16 -22.73
C ASN A 985 6.17 -1.69 -23.19
N GLN A 986 5.22 -0.76 -23.29
CA GLN A 986 3.99 -0.98 -24.02
C GLN A 986 4.27 -1.44 -25.46
N VAL A 987 3.40 -2.31 -25.98
CA VAL A 987 3.51 -2.92 -27.31
C VAL A 987 3.63 -1.88 -28.44
N PHE A 988 3.14 -0.66 -28.22
CA PHE A 988 3.07 0.46 -29.16
C PHE A 988 4.16 1.54 -29.00
N CYS A 989 4.91 1.53 -27.90
CA CYS A 989 6.00 2.47 -27.65
C CYS A 989 7.22 1.66 -27.21
N GLN A 990 7.62 0.69 -28.04
CA GLN A 990 8.68 -0.22 -27.70
C GLN A 990 10.01 0.54 -27.57
N MET A 991 10.81 0.13 -26.58
CA MET A 991 12.08 0.78 -26.27
C MET A 991 13.08 0.75 -27.43
N ASN A 992 13.00 -0.31 -28.22
CA ASN A 992 13.81 -0.53 -29.43
C ASN A 992 13.46 0.41 -30.60
N GLU A 993 12.53 1.35 -30.42
CA GLU A 993 12.21 2.38 -31.39
C GLU A 993 12.23 3.77 -30.73
N CYS A 994 11.68 3.88 -29.51
CA CYS A 994 11.52 5.15 -28.80
C CYS A 994 12.85 5.80 -28.39
N ILE A 995 13.78 5.03 -27.84
CA ILE A 995 15.02 5.59 -27.30
C ILE A 995 15.94 6.27 -28.34
N PRO A 996 16.16 5.75 -29.57
CA PRO A 996 16.93 6.42 -30.62
C PRO A 996 16.56 7.88 -30.83
N GLU A 997 15.25 8.16 -30.84
CA GLU A 997 14.72 9.49 -31.04
C GLU A 997 14.95 10.38 -29.80
N VAL A 998 14.90 9.81 -28.59
CA VAL A 998 15.33 10.51 -27.35
C VAL A 998 16.83 10.80 -27.32
N VAL A 999 17.67 9.87 -27.78
CA VAL A 999 19.13 10.07 -27.82
C VAL A 999 19.52 11.19 -28.79
N LYS A 1000 18.94 11.13 -29.98
CA LYS A 1000 19.07 12.14 -31.04
C LYS A 1000 18.64 13.51 -30.54
N ALA A 1001 17.51 13.56 -29.83
CA ALA A 1001 17.02 14.75 -29.12
C ALA A 1001 18.01 15.28 -28.07
N MET A 1002 18.49 14.41 -27.17
CA MET A 1002 19.39 14.78 -26.08
C MET A 1002 20.72 15.34 -26.62
N ARG A 1003 21.32 14.68 -27.61
CA ARG A 1003 22.56 15.15 -28.26
C ARG A 1003 22.38 16.50 -28.96
N ALA A 1004 21.28 16.68 -29.70
CA ALA A 1004 20.99 17.95 -30.36
C ALA A 1004 20.81 19.08 -29.34
N ALA A 1005 20.04 18.84 -28.27
CA ALA A 1005 19.83 19.82 -27.21
C ALA A 1005 21.12 20.16 -26.43
N ILE A 1006 21.99 19.18 -26.12
CA ILE A 1006 23.29 19.45 -25.49
C ILE A 1006 24.17 20.31 -26.42
N LYS A 1007 24.26 19.96 -27.70
CA LYS A 1007 25.05 20.68 -28.70
C LYS A 1007 24.60 22.14 -28.87
N GLU A 1008 23.29 22.39 -28.85
CA GLU A 1008 22.72 23.72 -29.10
C GLU A 1008 22.63 24.60 -27.83
N THR A 1009 22.46 23.99 -26.65
CA THR A 1009 22.35 24.73 -25.37
C THR A 1009 23.65 24.79 -24.57
N GLY A 1010 24.69 24.04 -24.97
CA GLY A 1010 25.97 23.94 -24.25
C GLY A 1010 25.87 23.36 -22.83
N SER A 1011 24.71 22.82 -22.44
CA SER A 1011 24.38 22.43 -21.08
C SER A 1011 24.14 20.93 -20.97
N SER A 1012 24.67 20.29 -19.93
CA SER A 1012 24.31 18.91 -19.55
C SER A 1012 22.80 18.75 -19.44
N LYS A 1013 22.29 17.57 -19.82
CA LYS A 1013 20.88 17.18 -19.67
C LYS A 1013 20.80 15.87 -18.88
N LEU A 1014 19.71 15.70 -18.15
CA LEU A 1014 19.41 14.52 -17.34
C LEU A 1014 18.20 13.78 -17.94
N PHE A 1015 18.27 12.44 -18.01
CA PHE A 1015 17.18 11.60 -18.49
C PHE A 1015 16.95 10.39 -17.58
N SER A 1016 15.69 10.14 -17.25
CA SER A 1016 15.22 8.93 -16.55
C SER A 1016 14.36 8.07 -17.50
N ALA A 1017 15.04 7.37 -18.42
CA ALA A 1017 14.46 6.46 -19.41
C ALA A 1017 13.81 5.24 -18.76
N ASN A 1018 12.47 5.08 -18.73
CA ASN A 1018 11.92 3.82 -18.20
C ASN A 1018 12.48 2.65 -18.99
N ILE A 1019 13.19 1.74 -18.32
CA ILE A 1019 13.68 0.52 -18.97
C ILE A 1019 13.02 -0.75 -18.43
N THR A 1020 11.86 -0.60 -17.77
CA THR A 1020 10.97 -1.67 -17.29
C THR A 1020 10.66 -2.72 -18.35
N ALA A 1021 10.55 -3.96 -17.89
CA ALA A 1021 11.17 -5.13 -18.49
C ALA A 1021 11.02 -6.33 -17.50
N ASP A 1022 11.19 -7.62 -17.81
CA ASP A 1022 11.51 -8.64 -16.77
C ASP A 1022 12.65 -9.65 -17.04
N ASP A 1023 13.37 -9.55 -18.16
CA ASP A 1023 14.42 -10.48 -18.57
C ASP A 1023 15.75 -9.85 -18.32
N PRO A 1024 16.63 -10.41 -17.50
CA PRO A 1024 18.02 -10.00 -17.53
C PRO A 1024 18.66 -9.95 -18.93
N ASN A 1025 18.22 -10.72 -19.94
CA ASN A 1025 18.78 -10.70 -21.31
C ASN A 1025 18.14 -9.71 -22.29
N GLU A 1026 16.81 -9.64 -22.40
CA GLU A 1026 16.09 -8.62 -23.20
C GLU A 1026 16.11 -7.25 -22.51
N MET A 1027 16.34 -7.21 -21.18
CA MET A 1027 16.96 -6.08 -20.51
C MET A 1027 18.26 -5.76 -21.19
N ILE A 1028 19.22 -6.70 -21.11
CA ILE A 1028 20.55 -6.61 -21.68
C ILE A 1028 20.56 -6.44 -23.23
N ALA A 1029 19.40 -6.44 -23.90
CA ALA A 1029 19.17 -5.96 -25.26
C ALA A 1029 18.68 -4.50 -25.36
N ARG A 1030 17.63 -4.09 -24.63
CA ARG A 1030 16.95 -2.77 -24.70
C ARG A 1030 17.82 -1.53 -24.62
N GLY A 1031 18.98 -1.67 -24.01
CA GLY A 1031 19.89 -0.60 -23.67
C GLY A 1031 21.30 -0.70 -24.26
N LYS A 1032 21.76 -1.87 -24.69
CA LYS A 1032 22.76 -2.05 -25.75
C LYS A 1032 22.16 -1.44 -26.99
N TYR A 1033 20.84 -1.58 -27.13
CA TYR A 1033 20.04 -0.74 -27.99
C TYR A 1033 20.11 0.75 -27.59
N VAL A 1034 19.60 1.22 -26.43
CA VAL A 1034 19.77 2.63 -25.93
C VAL A 1034 21.17 3.22 -26.23
N LEU A 1035 22.24 2.44 -26.07
CA LEU A 1035 23.63 2.82 -26.27
C LEU A 1035 24.17 2.75 -27.67
N SER A 1036 23.76 1.76 -28.46
CA SER A 1036 24.07 1.77 -29.89
C SER A 1036 23.59 3.08 -30.51
N GLN A 1037 22.57 3.71 -29.90
CA GLN A 1037 22.17 5.08 -30.17
C GLN A 1037 23.11 6.13 -29.50
N PHE A 1038 23.40 6.05 -28.19
CA PHE A 1038 24.20 7.08 -27.46
C PHE A 1038 25.70 7.17 -27.80
N GLY A 1039 26.36 6.08 -28.22
CA GLY A 1039 27.76 6.04 -28.67
C GLY A 1039 28.80 6.58 -27.67
N PRO A 1040 30.09 6.66 -28.07
CA PRO A 1040 31.07 7.43 -27.31
C PRO A 1040 30.80 8.93 -27.49
N LEU A 1041 30.62 9.63 -26.37
CA LEU A 1041 30.62 11.09 -26.30
C LEU A 1041 32.04 11.54 -25.92
N GLY A 1042 32.58 12.52 -26.65
CA GLY A 1042 33.91 13.09 -26.44
C GLY A 1042 33.88 14.43 -25.72
#